data_AF-A0A7Y2LYE0-F1
#
_entry.id   AF-A0A7Y2LYE0-F1
#
_cell.length_a   1.000
_cell.length_b   1.000
_cell.length_c   1.000
_cell.angle_alpha   90.00
_cell.angle_beta   90.00
_cell.angle_gamma   90.00
#
_symmetry.space_group_name_H-M   'P 1'
#
loop_
_entity.id
_entity.type
_entity.pdbx_description
1 polymer ?
#
loop_
_entity_poly.entity_id
_entity_poly.type
_entity_poly.pdbx_seq_one_letter_code
_entity_poly.pdbx_strand_id
1 'polypeptide(L)'
;MDDEGGVTGDLLARAGPFCHHDEDWGASERRWGGMLGTAADLWREWERAGVLRPGDYDSDVARHVRDAAGGGSVGEPIADVLDRAGWTVRDLVHALAPLVASFAGMLRDLLRLLTRVGATSGTGDDLHVVYEFDEGDAVDQSLSAFRETVRRVESVAVRVRPLVFDASHAFASPIRELWSQEWVEGTVRASGVADRSAWPFAAGLPPAPATGDPLVDERLDRITALIDDVLAVLSQIGQDTAAVDVWLQERHRSEESTTEAIANAARDFWPLTAASAVHMFAAGVAKGELSPDGALLARLDEWLGAFRSADEIESVVEQTVNELADVLKLPTWGRRHELYSAWIATQLDRALASARLEFVVRDGAVRFPFHATLLARLDPPGGRVELWCEVRSSAVEPIGRKEGIQPDYRFVRRDAAGETTVAAVEVKQYLQAATKNPGAALHDYVLGLPEATVLLVAHGKLGARVLDSVPVEDRHRALVHRDVRVGRPRESAAFRADILALFPPTPPAPPSPPPTRPARIELSWAPTVRDLDLHVAGTGREETAWGHPSSAHSSLRCDAKDGGPEIVDLVASSRERLEIAVRLFSTDAASVGEADPVVSIVWDDARRIALRAGTGTAGSRERRWNVAAIDDAGTVIPSSDSVVVPLGERAEHER
;
A
#
# COMPACT_ATOMS: atom_id res chain seq x y z
N MET A 1 -65.37 33.03 -27.82
CA MET A 1 -64.97 31.67 -27.41
C MET A 1 -63.66 31.80 -26.66
N ASP A 2 -63.78 32.49 -25.53
CA ASP A 2 -63.47 32.03 -24.17
C ASP A 2 -62.10 31.41 -23.91
N ASP A 3 -61.34 32.23 -23.17
CA ASP A 3 -60.60 31.96 -21.93
C ASP A 3 -59.27 31.20 -21.91
N GLU A 4 -58.23 32.00 -21.66
CA GLU A 4 -57.44 32.07 -20.41
C GLU A 4 -56.93 30.78 -19.73
N GLY A 5 -55.67 30.86 -19.29
CA GLY A 5 -55.24 30.19 -18.05
C GLY A 5 -53.87 29.53 -18.10
N GLY A 6 -52.81 30.28 -17.80
CA GLY A 6 -51.55 29.68 -17.35
C GLY A 6 -51.65 29.28 -15.88
N VAL A 7 -51.10 28.12 -15.51
CA VAL A 7 -50.71 27.80 -14.12
C VAL A 7 -49.48 26.87 -14.12
N THR A 8 -48.55 27.27 -13.26
CA THR A 8 -47.32 26.67 -12.70
C THR A 8 -47.40 25.23 -12.19
N GLY A 9 -46.25 24.55 -12.09
CA GLY A 9 -46.01 23.56 -11.01
C GLY A 9 -45.19 22.32 -11.38
N ASP A 10 -43.96 22.26 -10.86
CA ASP A 10 -43.20 21.07 -10.44
C ASP A 10 -43.23 19.77 -11.27
N LEU A 11 -42.13 19.53 -11.99
CA LEU A 11 -41.65 18.21 -12.40
C LEU A 11 -40.51 17.74 -11.46
N LEU A 12 -40.79 17.74 -10.15
CA LEU A 12 -40.03 17.04 -9.13
C LEU A 12 -41.00 16.13 -8.36
N ALA A 13 -41.02 14.84 -8.71
CA ALA A 13 -41.36 13.71 -7.82
C ALA A 13 -41.74 12.46 -8.63
N ARG A 14 -40.74 11.72 -9.12
CA ARG A 14 -40.84 10.26 -9.31
C ARG A 14 -39.51 9.57 -8.97
N ALA A 15 -38.97 9.90 -7.80
CA ALA A 15 -38.12 8.97 -7.05
C ALA A 15 -39.05 8.22 -6.09
N GLY A 16 -39.64 7.12 -6.56
CA GLY A 16 -40.20 6.10 -5.68
C GLY A 16 -39.06 5.31 -5.04
N PRO A 17 -39.24 4.80 -3.81
CA PRO A 17 -38.14 4.35 -2.97
C PRO A 17 -37.41 3.17 -3.63
N PHE A 18 -36.08 3.30 -3.71
CA PHE A 18 -35.20 2.16 -3.97
C PHE A 18 -35.53 1.09 -2.93
N CYS A 19 -35.99 -0.06 -3.40
CA CYS A 19 -36.14 -1.23 -2.56
C CYS A 19 -34.76 -1.60 -2.03
N HIS A 20 -34.53 -1.33 -0.74
CA HIS A 20 -33.61 -2.10 0.05
C HIS A 20 -34.04 -3.56 -0.07
N HIS A 21 -33.36 -4.33 -0.92
CA HIS A 21 -33.20 -5.75 -0.64
C HIS A 21 -32.15 -5.83 0.47
N ASP A 22 -32.65 -5.69 1.70
CA ASP A 22 -32.08 -6.41 2.82
C ASP A 22 -32.24 -7.90 2.46
N GLU A 23 -31.25 -8.45 1.74
CA GLU A 23 -31.04 -9.88 1.74
C GLU A 23 -30.65 -10.25 3.16
N ASP A 24 -31.68 -10.61 3.92
CA ASP A 24 -31.63 -11.33 5.16
C ASP A 24 -30.60 -12.45 5.00
N TRP A 25 -29.45 -12.31 5.67
CA TRP A 25 -28.38 -13.30 5.79
C TRP A 25 -28.84 -14.51 6.64
N GLY A 26 -30.02 -15.03 6.31
CA GLY A 26 -30.56 -16.28 6.81
C GLY A 26 -29.70 -17.41 6.30
N ALA A 27 -28.61 -17.67 7.02
CA ALA A 27 -27.91 -18.94 7.00
C ALA A 27 -28.97 -20.05 7.12
N SER A 28 -29.22 -20.75 6.02
CA SER A 28 -29.72 -22.12 6.09
C SER A 28 -28.68 -22.87 6.93
N GLU A 29 -28.93 -23.04 8.23
CA GLU A 29 -28.11 -23.80 9.19
C GLU A 29 -28.07 -25.29 8.79
N ARG A 30 -27.44 -25.60 7.66
CA ARG A 30 -26.91 -26.94 7.41
C ARG A 30 -25.54 -26.98 8.03
N ARG A 31 -25.46 -27.54 9.24
CA ARG A 31 -24.20 -27.90 9.87
C ARG A 31 -23.60 -29.07 9.07
N TRP A 32 -22.49 -28.84 8.40
CA TRP A 32 -21.76 -29.87 7.65
C TRP A 32 -21.10 -30.91 8.57
N GLY A 33 -20.91 -30.55 9.85
CA GLY A 33 -20.26 -31.37 10.88
C GLY A 33 -20.98 -32.68 11.25
N GLY A 34 -22.30 -32.80 11.00
CA GLY A 34 -23.03 -34.03 11.32
C GLY A 34 -22.69 -35.26 10.44
N MET A 35 -21.84 -35.12 9.42
CA MET A 35 -21.46 -36.17 8.46
C MET A 35 -19.94 -36.27 8.28
N LEU A 36 -19.18 -36.40 9.36
CA LEU A 36 -17.75 -36.70 9.30
C LEU A 36 -17.50 -38.18 8.91
N GLY A 37 -17.77 -38.52 7.65
CA GLY A 37 -17.39 -39.80 7.06
C GLY A 37 -15.94 -39.76 6.60
N THR A 38 -15.72 -39.18 5.42
CA THR A 38 -14.41 -39.10 4.73
C THR A 38 -14.26 -37.77 4.01
N ALA A 39 -13.05 -37.44 3.52
CA ALA A 39 -12.86 -36.28 2.63
C ALA A 39 -13.73 -36.37 1.36
N ALA A 40 -13.93 -37.59 0.84
CA ALA A 40 -14.72 -37.83 -0.35
C ALA A 40 -16.21 -37.52 -0.12
N ASP A 41 -16.75 -37.89 1.05
CA ASP A 41 -18.15 -37.59 1.40
C ASP A 41 -18.38 -36.08 1.52
N LEU A 42 -17.46 -35.39 2.20
CA LEU A 42 -17.50 -33.93 2.29
C LEU A 42 -17.42 -33.27 0.91
N TRP A 43 -16.50 -33.73 0.05
CA TRP A 43 -16.38 -33.22 -1.32
C TRP A 43 -17.67 -33.39 -2.12
N ARG A 44 -18.27 -34.59 -2.12
CA ARG A 44 -19.54 -34.88 -2.82
C ARG A 44 -20.66 -33.98 -2.32
N GLU A 45 -20.72 -33.72 -1.02
CA GLU A 45 -21.73 -32.86 -0.43
C GLU A 45 -21.51 -31.39 -0.80
N TRP A 46 -20.27 -30.90 -0.74
CA TRP A 46 -19.92 -29.56 -1.19
C TRP A 46 -20.22 -29.34 -2.68
N GLU A 47 -19.96 -30.31 -3.53
CA GLU A 47 -20.31 -30.27 -4.95
C GLU A 47 -21.83 -30.25 -5.15
N ARG A 48 -22.57 -31.13 -4.46
CA ARG A 48 -24.03 -31.19 -4.51
C ARG A 48 -24.70 -29.90 -4.04
N ALA A 49 -24.15 -29.27 -3.01
CA ALA A 49 -24.67 -28.04 -2.43
C ALA A 49 -24.16 -26.77 -3.14
N GLY A 50 -23.33 -26.90 -4.18
CA GLY A 50 -22.77 -25.78 -4.92
C GLY A 50 -21.75 -24.95 -4.13
N VAL A 51 -21.20 -25.49 -3.03
CA VAL A 51 -20.07 -24.89 -2.29
C VAL A 51 -18.82 -24.89 -3.15
N LEU A 52 -18.60 -25.99 -3.85
CA LEU A 52 -17.57 -26.13 -4.86
C LEU A 52 -18.24 -26.49 -6.18
N ARG A 53 -17.73 -25.94 -7.28
CA ARG A 53 -18.21 -26.22 -8.63
C ARG A 53 -17.04 -26.63 -9.54
N PRO A 54 -16.54 -27.88 -9.41
CA PRO A 54 -15.36 -28.36 -10.13
C PRO A 54 -15.49 -28.36 -11.66
N GLY A 55 -16.73 -28.39 -12.17
CA GLY A 55 -17.04 -28.36 -13.59
C GLY A 55 -16.95 -26.98 -14.24
N ASP A 56 -16.83 -25.91 -13.45
CA ASP A 56 -16.74 -24.53 -13.94
C ASP A 56 -15.65 -23.73 -13.21
N TYR A 57 -16.03 -22.84 -12.28
CA TYR A 57 -15.20 -21.92 -11.53
C TYR A 57 -14.17 -22.63 -10.65
N ASP A 58 -14.48 -23.78 -10.04
CA ASP A 58 -13.58 -24.48 -9.11
C ASP A 58 -12.75 -25.62 -9.71
N SER A 59 -12.54 -25.54 -11.01
CA SER A 59 -11.73 -26.52 -11.74
C SER A 59 -10.23 -26.48 -11.36
N ASP A 60 -9.71 -25.35 -10.83
CA ASP A 60 -8.36 -25.22 -10.23
C ASP A 60 -8.30 -25.82 -8.85
N VAL A 61 -9.33 -25.60 -8.04
CA VAL A 61 -9.43 -26.19 -6.73
C VAL A 61 -9.41 -27.72 -6.87
N ALA A 62 -10.23 -28.25 -7.77
CA ALA A 62 -10.27 -29.68 -8.06
C ALA A 62 -8.92 -30.23 -8.54
N ARG A 63 -8.24 -29.52 -9.45
CA ARG A 63 -6.90 -29.91 -9.90
C ARG A 63 -5.87 -29.86 -8.77
N HIS A 64 -5.86 -28.80 -7.97
CA HIS A 64 -4.95 -28.65 -6.84
C HIS A 64 -5.09 -29.81 -5.85
N VAL A 65 -6.34 -30.15 -5.50
CA VAL A 65 -6.66 -31.28 -4.62
C VAL A 65 -6.23 -32.60 -5.26
N ARG A 66 -6.49 -32.81 -6.55
CA ARG A 66 -6.04 -34.02 -7.27
C ARG A 66 -4.52 -34.18 -7.25
N ASP A 67 -3.79 -33.11 -7.57
CA ASP A 67 -2.33 -33.14 -7.59
C ASP A 67 -1.77 -33.40 -6.19
N ALA A 68 -2.34 -32.77 -5.15
CA ALA A 68 -1.96 -32.97 -3.76
C ALA A 68 -2.25 -34.40 -3.27
N ALA A 69 -3.33 -35.04 -3.74
CA ALA A 69 -3.71 -36.41 -3.39
C ALA A 69 -2.90 -37.51 -4.12
N GLY A 70 -1.77 -37.15 -4.75
CA GLY A 70 -0.91 -38.10 -5.47
C GLY A 70 -1.27 -38.26 -6.95
N GLY A 71 -2.12 -37.39 -7.48
CA GLY A 71 -2.53 -37.37 -8.89
C GLY A 71 -3.76 -38.23 -9.20
N GLY A 72 -4.11 -38.27 -10.48
CA GLY A 72 -5.27 -39.01 -11.00
C GLY A 72 -5.45 -38.77 -12.49
N SER A 73 -6.26 -39.60 -13.15
CA SER A 73 -6.56 -39.39 -14.57
C SER A 73 -7.44 -38.15 -14.77
N VAL A 74 -7.23 -37.43 -15.87
CA VAL A 74 -8.09 -36.30 -16.27
C VAL A 74 -9.52 -36.82 -16.45
N GLY A 75 -10.48 -36.21 -15.74
CA GLY A 75 -11.90 -36.61 -15.76
C GLY A 75 -12.30 -37.59 -14.65
N GLU A 76 -11.36 -38.09 -13.85
CA GLU A 76 -11.69 -38.86 -12.65
C GLU A 76 -12.36 -37.95 -11.59
N PRO A 77 -13.52 -38.36 -11.01
CA PRO A 77 -14.16 -37.62 -9.93
C PRO A 77 -13.21 -37.40 -8.75
N ILE A 78 -13.16 -36.19 -8.20
CA ILE A 78 -12.24 -35.87 -7.10
C ILE A 78 -12.52 -36.71 -5.86
N ALA A 79 -13.79 -36.98 -5.55
CA ALA A 79 -14.16 -37.83 -4.44
C ALA A 79 -13.48 -39.22 -4.50
N ASP A 80 -13.37 -39.81 -5.70
CA ASP A 80 -12.74 -41.12 -5.87
C ASP A 80 -11.22 -41.06 -5.71
N VAL A 81 -10.60 -39.93 -6.11
CA VAL A 81 -9.18 -39.65 -5.85
C VAL A 81 -8.91 -39.55 -4.34
N LEU A 82 -9.78 -38.82 -3.62
CA LEU A 82 -9.70 -38.64 -2.17
C LEU A 82 -9.88 -39.96 -1.41
N ASP A 83 -10.86 -40.78 -1.81
CA ASP A 83 -11.12 -42.10 -1.24
C ASP A 83 -9.90 -43.02 -1.43
N ARG A 84 -9.33 -43.06 -2.64
CA ARG A 84 -8.13 -43.86 -2.92
C ARG A 84 -6.93 -43.41 -2.09
N ALA A 85 -6.77 -42.10 -1.92
CA ALA A 85 -5.70 -41.53 -1.11
C ALA A 85 -5.92 -41.72 0.40
N GLY A 86 -7.10 -42.20 0.82
CA GLY A 86 -7.46 -42.38 2.23
C GLY A 86 -7.54 -41.05 2.99
N TRP A 87 -7.88 -39.96 2.31
CA TRP A 87 -7.88 -38.63 2.89
C TRP A 87 -8.98 -38.44 3.93
N THR A 88 -8.59 -37.91 5.08
CA THR A 88 -9.52 -37.42 6.10
C THR A 88 -10.03 -36.03 5.71
N VAL A 89 -11.12 -35.60 6.34
CA VAL A 89 -11.62 -34.22 6.19
C VAL A 89 -10.52 -33.19 6.50
N ARG A 90 -9.68 -33.47 7.49
CA ARG A 90 -8.53 -32.62 7.84
C ARG A 90 -7.53 -32.49 6.69
N ASP A 91 -7.21 -33.59 6.01
CA ASP A 91 -6.29 -33.56 4.86
C ASP A 91 -6.85 -32.68 3.73
N LEU A 92 -8.16 -32.76 3.48
CA LEU A 92 -8.82 -31.90 2.50
C LEU A 92 -8.77 -30.41 2.90
N VAL A 93 -9.09 -30.08 4.16
CA VAL A 93 -9.01 -28.70 4.67
C VAL A 93 -7.59 -28.15 4.52
N HIS A 94 -6.58 -28.92 4.92
CA HIS A 94 -5.17 -28.54 4.76
C HIS A 94 -4.76 -28.37 3.30
N ALA A 95 -5.26 -29.22 2.40
CA ALA A 95 -5.01 -29.08 0.97
C ALA A 95 -5.64 -27.81 0.38
N LEU A 96 -6.78 -27.35 0.90
CA LEU A 96 -7.43 -26.12 0.43
C LEU A 96 -6.81 -24.85 1.03
N ALA A 97 -6.13 -24.97 2.16
CA ALA A 97 -5.60 -23.84 2.91
C ALA A 97 -4.71 -22.87 2.09
N PRO A 98 -3.80 -23.31 1.20
CA PRO A 98 -3.04 -22.40 0.33
C PRO A 98 -3.89 -21.57 -0.62
N LEU A 99 -5.01 -22.12 -1.11
CA LEU A 99 -5.91 -21.41 -2.01
C LEU A 99 -6.66 -20.31 -1.24
N VAL A 100 -7.16 -20.64 -0.04
CA VAL A 100 -7.85 -19.71 0.85
C VAL A 100 -6.90 -18.60 1.31
N ALA A 101 -5.67 -18.93 1.70
CA ALA A 101 -4.67 -17.94 2.10
C ALA A 101 -4.29 -16.99 0.95
N SER A 102 -4.14 -17.52 -0.27
CA SER A 102 -3.90 -16.71 -1.46
C SER A 102 -5.06 -15.76 -1.73
N PHE A 103 -6.30 -16.25 -1.64
CA PHE A 103 -7.50 -15.45 -1.80
C PHE A 103 -7.62 -14.35 -0.75
N ALA A 104 -7.41 -14.68 0.53
CA ALA A 104 -7.39 -13.73 1.64
C ALA A 104 -6.36 -12.62 1.40
N GLY A 105 -5.16 -12.97 0.96
CA GLY A 105 -4.12 -11.98 0.65
C GLY A 105 -4.48 -11.04 -0.51
N MET A 106 -5.20 -11.52 -1.53
CA MET A 106 -5.66 -10.66 -2.63
C MET A 106 -6.70 -9.66 -2.13
N LEU A 107 -7.68 -10.12 -1.33
CA LEU A 107 -8.68 -9.26 -0.72
C LEU A 107 -8.04 -8.19 0.19
N ARG A 108 -7.03 -8.57 0.98
CA ARG A 108 -6.29 -7.65 1.84
C ARG A 108 -5.57 -6.55 1.04
N ASP A 109 -4.91 -6.91 -0.05
CA ASP A 109 -4.21 -5.93 -0.88
C ASP A 109 -5.18 -4.99 -1.60
N LEU A 110 -6.32 -5.51 -2.06
CA LEU A 110 -7.42 -4.68 -2.58
C LEU A 110 -7.98 -3.75 -1.50
N LEU A 111 -8.19 -4.24 -0.28
CA LEU A 111 -8.69 -3.42 0.83
C LEU A 111 -7.74 -2.26 1.15
N ARG A 112 -6.42 -2.50 1.12
CA ARG A 112 -5.41 -1.44 1.31
C ARG A 112 -5.48 -0.39 0.21
N LEU A 113 -5.57 -0.82 -1.05
CA LEU A 113 -5.73 0.08 -2.19
C LEU A 113 -6.99 0.95 -2.01
N LEU A 114 -8.14 0.32 -1.75
CA LEU A 114 -9.43 0.99 -1.66
C LEU A 114 -9.52 1.91 -0.45
N THR A 115 -8.91 1.54 0.69
CA THR A 115 -8.80 2.42 1.86
C THR A 115 -8.01 3.68 1.53
N ARG A 116 -6.90 3.55 0.79
CA ARG A 116 -6.14 4.71 0.31
C ARG A 116 -6.98 5.57 -0.63
N VAL A 117 -7.67 4.96 -1.60
CA VAL A 117 -8.53 5.69 -2.54
C VAL A 117 -9.62 6.45 -1.79
N GLY A 118 -10.35 5.80 -0.88
CA GLY A 118 -11.40 6.41 -0.07
C GLY A 118 -10.92 7.59 0.78
N ALA A 119 -9.70 7.50 1.33
CA ALA A 119 -9.06 8.61 2.04
C ALA A 119 -8.74 9.79 1.10
N THR A 120 -8.27 9.53 -0.12
CA THR A 120 -7.91 10.59 -1.08
C THR A 120 -9.11 11.22 -1.79
N SER A 121 -10.21 10.49 -1.98
CA SER A 121 -11.43 10.99 -2.62
C SER A 121 -12.37 11.72 -1.65
N GLY A 122 -12.10 11.66 -0.34
CA GLY A 122 -12.97 12.24 0.69
C GLY A 122 -14.26 11.46 0.94
N THR A 123 -14.41 10.26 0.37
CA THR A 123 -15.56 9.37 0.59
C THR A 123 -15.40 8.48 1.81
N GLY A 124 -14.16 8.23 2.25
CA GLY A 124 -13.88 7.39 3.42
C GLY A 124 -14.51 6.00 3.29
N ASP A 125 -15.27 5.59 4.31
CA ASP A 125 -15.96 4.30 4.36
C ASP A 125 -17.23 4.21 3.48
N ASP A 126 -17.71 5.34 2.95
CA ASP A 126 -18.82 5.41 1.99
C ASP A 126 -18.35 5.13 0.55
N LEU A 127 -17.06 4.84 0.33
CA LEU A 127 -16.57 4.42 -0.97
C LEU A 127 -17.21 3.07 -1.35
N HIS A 128 -17.83 3.01 -2.53
CA HIS A 128 -18.32 1.77 -3.11
C HIS A 128 -17.26 1.11 -4.00
N VAL A 129 -17.28 -0.23 -4.03
CA VAL A 129 -16.38 -1.04 -4.83
C VAL A 129 -17.26 -1.89 -5.73
N VAL A 130 -17.21 -1.62 -7.03
CA VAL A 130 -18.06 -2.31 -8.01
C VAL A 130 -17.21 -3.15 -8.95
N TYR A 131 -17.40 -4.46 -8.87
CA TYR A 131 -16.90 -5.41 -9.86
C TYR A 131 -18.08 -5.80 -10.76
N GLU A 132 -18.08 -5.31 -11.99
CA GLU A 132 -19.08 -5.69 -12.98
C GLU A 132 -18.53 -6.92 -13.70
N PHE A 133 -19.31 -8.00 -13.80
CA PHE A 133 -18.91 -9.24 -14.46
C PHE A 133 -19.59 -9.40 -15.82
N ASP A 134 -18.96 -10.10 -16.76
CA ASP A 134 -19.54 -10.40 -18.08
C ASP A 134 -20.90 -11.14 -17.98
N GLU A 135 -21.05 -11.98 -16.96
CA GLU A 135 -22.28 -12.71 -16.66
C GLU A 135 -22.56 -12.67 -15.14
N GLY A 136 -23.83 -12.55 -14.74
CA GLY A 136 -24.26 -12.53 -13.33
C GLY A 136 -24.32 -11.14 -12.70
N ASP A 137 -24.65 -11.09 -11.41
CA ASP A 137 -24.81 -9.83 -10.67
C ASP A 137 -23.45 -9.20 -10.34
N ALA A 138 -23.35 -7.88 -10.49
CA ALA A 138 -22.18 -7.13 -10.07
C ALA A 138 -22.01 -7.24 -8.55
N VAL A 139 -20.75 -7.33 -8.10
CA VAL A 139 -20.45 -7.17 -6.67
C VAL A 139 -20.35 -5.67 -6.42
N ASP A 140 -21.36 -5.11 -5.78
CA ASP A 140 -21.38 -3.73 -5.27
C ASP A 140 -21.46 -3.77 -3.75
N GLN A 141 -20.42 -3.27 -3.09
CA GLN A 141 -20.36 -3.20 -1.64
C GLN A 141 -19.63 -1.94 -1.19
N SER A 142 -20.03 -1.40 -0.05
CA SER A 142 -19.29 -0.34 0.61
C SER A 142 -17.91 -0.83 1.07
N LEU A 143 -16.97 0.08 1.25
CA LEU A 143 -15.65 -0.22 1.79
C LEU A 143 -15.74 -0.81 3.21
N SER A 144 -16.73 -0.41 4.00
CA SER A 144 -17.00 -0.99 5.32
C SER A 144 -17.41 -2.46 5.23
N ALA A 145 -18.36 -2.82 4.36
CA ALA A 145 -18.77 -4.21 4.15
C ALA A 145 -17.65 -5.06 3.56
N PHE A 146 -16.85 -4.49 2.64
CA PHE A 146 -15.68 -5.16 2.09
C PHE A 146 -14.64 -5.47 3.18
N ARG A 147 -14.39 -4.52 4.08
CA ARG A 147 -13.47 -4.69 5.22
C ARG A 147 -13.91 -5.82 6.14
N GLU A 148 -15.20 -5.94 6.41
CA GLU A 148 -15.75 -7.05 7.21
C GLU A 148 -15.58 -8.40 6.50
N THR A 149 -15.85 -8.44 5.19
CA THR A 149 -15.62 -9.63 4.36
C THR A 149 -14.16 -10.07 4.41
N VAL A 150 -13.22 -9.14 4.23
CA VAL A 150 -11.78 -9.42 4.31
C VAL A 150 -11.40 -10.00 5.68
N ARG A 151 -11.85 -9.37 6.78
CA ARG A 151 -11.59 -9.87 8.14
C ARG A 151 -12.11 -11.29 8.36
N ARG A 152 -13.31 -11.60 7.86
CA ARG A 152 -13.90 -12.95 7.96
C ARG A 152 -13.05 -13.96 7.19
N VAL A 153 -12.69 -13.66 5.94
CA VAL A 153 -11.87 -14.55 5.11
C VAL A 153 -10.47 -14.75 5.70
N GLU A 154 -9.83 -13.69 6.21
CA GLU A 154 -8.52 -13.78 6.89
C GLU A 154 -8.60 -14.64 8.16
N SER A 155 -9.65 -14.50 8.96
CA SER A 155 -9.87 -15.34 10.15
C SER A 155 -9.97 -16.82 9.77
N VAL A 156 -10.73 -17.15 8.72
CA VAL A 156 -10.84 -18.52 8.21
C VAL A 156 -9.51 -19.03 7.65
N ALA A 157 -8.78 -18.19 6.88
CA ALA A 157 -7.48 -18.55 6.31
C ALA A 157 -6.45 -18.96 7.38
N VAL A 158 -6.49 -18.32 8.55
CA VAL A 158 -5.65 -18.71 9.69
C VAL A 158 -6.13 -20.02 10.32
N ARG A 159 -7.44 -20.23 10.46
CA ARG A 159 -8.01 -21.45 11.08
C ARG A 159 -7.83 -22.72 10.24
N VAL A 160 -7.88 -22.60 8.91
CA VAL A 160 -7.65 -23.76 8.00
C VAL A 160 -6.18 -24.20 7.96
N ARG A 161 -5.26 -23.43 8.56
CA ARG A 161 -3.88 -23.82 8.83
C ARG A 161 -3.64 -23.83 10.34
N PRO A 162 -4.13 -24.83 11.06
CA PRO A 162 -3.91 -24.91 12.49
C PRO A 162 -2.43 -25.11 12.78
N LEU A 163 -1.81 -23.99 13.14
CA LEU A 163 -0.44 -23.89 13.55
C LEU A 163 -0.37 -24.31 15.01
N VAL A 164 0.44 -25.31 15.33
CA VAL A 164 0.95 -25.49 16.70
C VAL A 164 2.27 -24.75 16.76
N PHE A 165 2.49 -24.00 17.83
CA PHE A 165 3.69 -23.21 17.97
C PHE A 165 4.18 -23.31 19.40
N ASP A 166 5.39 -23.83 19.54
CA ASP A 166 6.17 -23.80 20.77
C ASP A 166 7.42 -22.95 20.51
N ALA A 167 7.62 -21.91 21.32
CA ALA A 167 8.71 -20.98 21.11
C ALA A 167 10.08 -21.68 21.26
N SER A 168 10.21 -22.59 22.22
CA SER A 168 11.47 -23.31 22.46
C SER A 168 11.88 -24.15 21.25
N HIS A 169 10.93 -24.87 20.67
CA HIS A 169 11.11 -25.64 19.44
C HIS A 169 11.35 -24.75 18.23
N ALA A 170 10.65 -23.61 18.12
CA ALA A 170 10.87 -22.62 17.06
C ALA A 170 12.32 -22.10 17.05
N PHE A 171 12.90 -21.87 18.22
CA PHE A 171 14.29 -21.50 18.38
C PHE A 171 15.28 -22.68 18.32
N ALA A 172 14.82 -23.92 18.13
CA ALA A 172 15.65 -25.10 17.95
C ALA A 172 15.88 -25.48 16.47
N SER A 173 15.57 -24.58 15.53
CA SER A 173 15.76 -24.83 14.09
C SER A 173 17.18 -25.29 13.76
N PRO A 174 17.36 -26.35 12.95
CA PRO A 174 18.68 -26.86 12.54
C PRO A 174 19.60 -25.83 11.87
N ILE A 175 19.03 -24.75 11.33
CA ILE A 175 19.75 -23.69 10.62
C ILE A 175 19.81 -22.36 11.39
N ARG A 176 19.32 -22.32 12.64
CA ARG A 176 19.21 -21.08 13.45
C ARG A 176 20.51 -20.26 13.50
N GLU A 177 21.64 -20.93 13.70
CA GLU A 177 22.94 -20.27 13.88
C GLU A 177 23.44 -19.52 12.64
N LEU A 178 22.78 -19.70 11.48
CA LEU A 178 23.16 -19.04 10.22
C LEU A 178 22.54 -17.66 10.05
N TRP A 179 21.81 -17.13 11.03
CA TRP A 179 21.23 -15.78 10.92
C TRP A 179 22.31 -14.69 10.84
N SER A 180 21.98 -13.59 10.17
CA SER A 180 22.84 -12.41 9.98
C SER A 180 22.13 -11.13 10.43
N GLN A 181 22.80 -10.36 11.30
CA GLN A 181 22.33 -9.03 11.72
C GLN A 181 22.31 -8.04 10.56
N GLU A 182 23.35 -8.04 9.71
CA GLU A 182 23.43 -7.17 8.53
C GLU A 182 22.24 -7.39 7.59
N TRP A 183 21.87 -8.65 7.37
CA TRP A 183 20.72 -8.99 6.55
C TRP A 183 19.40 -8.48 7.15
N VAL A 184 19.23 -8.58 8.47
CA VAL A 184 18.02 -8.09 9.16
C VAL A 184 17.92 -6.57 9.03
N GLU A 185 19.00 -5.84 9.31
CA GLU A 185 19.02 -4.37 9.19
C GLU A 185 18.78 -3.91 7.75
N GLY A 186 19.37 -4.60 6.77
CA GLY A 186 19.13 -4.35 5.34
C GLY A 186 17.67 -4.58 4.96
N THR A 187 17.06 -5.65 5.46
CA THR A 187 15.66 -5.99 5.22
C THR A 187 14.71 -4.95 5.82
N VAL A 188 14.93 -4.55 7.08
CA VAL A 188 14.15 -3.50 7.74
C VAL A 188 14.19 -2.21 6.94
N ARG A 189 15.40 -1.76 6.54
CA ARG A 189 15.58 -0.56 5.72
C ARG A 189 14.88 -0.66 4.37
N ALA A 190 14.98 -1.80 3.69
CA ALA A 190 14.38 -2.02 2.38
C ALA A 190 12.85 -2.13 2.42
N SER A 191 12.30 -2.64 3.54
CA SER A 191 10.86 -2.84 3.72
C SER A 191 10.09 -1.59 4.11
N GLY A 192 10.78 -0.51 4.52
CA GLY A 192 10.19 0.76 4.92
C GLY A 192 9.48 0.74 6.27
N VAL A 193 9.68 -0.30 7.08
CA VAL A 193 9.19 -0.35 8.47
C VAL A 193 10.09 0.46 9.39
N ALA A 194 9.55 0.93 10.52
CA ALA A 194 10.27 1.83 11.43
C ALA A 194 11.55 1.20 12.00
N ASP A 195 11.46 -0.04 12.48
CA ASP A 195 12.58 -0.86 12.93
C ASP A 195 12.20 -2.35 12.93
N ARG A 196 13.08 -3.21 13.48
CA ARG A 196 12.90 -4.67 13.54
C ARG A 196 11.70 -5.14 14.37
N SER A 197 11.08 -4.26 15.16
CA SER A 197 9.89 -4.55 15.95
C SER A 197 8.59 -4.45 15.17
N ALA A 198 8.61 -3.90 13.95
CA ALA A 198 7.41 -3.58 13.19
C ALA A 198 7.11 -4.57 12.05
N TRP A 199 5.83 -4.81 11.80
CA TRP A 199 5.25 -5.58 10.70
C TRP A 199 3.85 -5.03 10.34
N PRO A 200 3.27 -5.33 9.17
CA PRO A 200 3.78 -6.15 8.08
C PRO A 200 4.88 -5.45 7.29
N PHE A 201 5.84 -6.23 6.79
CA PHE A 201 6.80 -5.76 5.79
C PHE A 201 6.02 -5.45 4.51
N ALA A 202 5.91 -4.18 4.13
CA ALA A 202 5.06 -3.77 3.01
C ALA A 202 5.41 -4.54 1.73
N ALA A 203 6.70 -4.76 1.46
CA ALA A 203 7.20 -5.56 0.33
C ALA A 203 7.24 -7.08 0.55
N GLY A 204 6.83 -7.57 1.73
CA GLY A 204 7.12 -8.93 2.20
C GLY A 204 8.55 -9.09 2.69
N LEU A 205 8.86 -10.26 3.27
CA LEU A 205 10.24 -10.61 3.57
C LEU A 205 11.04 -10.87 2.28
N PRO A 206 12.32 -10.45 2.21
CA PRO A 206 13.17 -10.76 1.08
C PRO A 206 13.31 -12.28 0.94
N PRO A 207 12.92 -12.83 -0.22
CA PRO A 207 12.92 -14.27 -0.43
C PRO A 207 14.35 -14.82 -0.48
N ALA A 208 14.54 -16.07 -0.06
CA ALA A 208 15.84 -16.74 0.02
C ALA A 208 16.34 -17.22 -1.37
N PRO A 209 17.59 -16.95 -1.79
CA PRO A 209 18.07 -17.24 -3.16
C PRO A 209 17.86 -18.71 -3.55
N ALA A 210 17.58 -18.98 -4.82
CA ALA A 210 17.46 -20.38 -5.27
C ALA A 210 18.80 -21.10 -5.09
N THR A 211 18.75 -22.29 -4.48
CA THR A 211 19.97 -23.06 -4.17
C THR A 211 20.47 -23.86 -5.37
N GLY A 212 19.57 -24.15 -6.32
CA GLY A 212 19.84 -25.07 -7.43
C GLY A 212 19.61 -26.54 -7.07
N ASP A 213 19.27 -26.84 -5.81
CA ASP A 213 18.85 -28.17 -5.34
C ASP A 213 17.35 -28.15 -5.00
N PRO A 214 16.49 -28.81 -5.81
CA PRO A 214 15.04 -28.83 -5.58
C PRO A 214 14.62 -29.37 -4.21
N LEU A 215 15.39 -30.29 -3.62
CA LEU A 215 15.06 -30.87 -2.30
C LEU A 215 15.31 -29.85 -1.19
N VAL A 216 16.35 -29.03 -1.33
CA VAL A 216 16.65 -27.94 -0.40
C VAL A 216 15.62 -26.83 -0.57
N ASP A 217 15.37 -26.39 -1.81
CA ASP A 217 14.43 -25.31 -2.11
C ASP A 217 13.01 -25.62 -1.59
N GLU A 218 12.53 -26.87 -1.73
CA GLU A 218 11.24 -27.32 -1.18
C GLU A 218 11.11 -27.09 0.33
N ARG A 219 12.17 -27.39 1.10
CA ARG A 219 12.17 -27.26 2.56
C ARG A 219 12.27 -25.80 2.98
N LEU A 220 13.07 -25.00 2.29
CA LEU A 220 13.15 -23.55 2.55
C LEU A 220 11.83 -22.84 2.23
N ASP A 221 11.12 -23.25 1.18
CA ASP A 221 9.76 -22.78 0.89
C ASP A 221 8.81 -23.11 2.05
N ARG A 222 8.91 -24.31 2.65
CA ARG A 222 8.10 -24.68 3.83
C ARG A 222 8.42 -23.86 5.08
N ILE A 223 9.69 -23.56 5.35
CA ILE A 223 10.08 -22.70 6.49
C ILE A 223 9.57 -21.27 6.26
N THR A 224 9.71 -20.76 5.03
CA THR A 224 9.21 -19.43 4.66
C THR A 224 7.69 -19.35 4.84
N ALA A 225 6.95 -20.38 4.42
CA ALA A 225 5.51 -20.47 4.64
C ALA A 225 5.12 -20.46 6.13
N LEU A 226 5.88 -21.17 6.99
CA LEU A 226 5.68 -21.12 8.44
C LEU A 226 5.89 -19.71 9.00
N ILE A 227 6.93 -19.00 8.54
CA ILE A 227 7.18 -17.61 8.96
C ILE A 227 6.03 -16.69 8.52
N ASP A 228 5.52 -16.87 7.30
CA ASP A 228 4.37 -16.11 6.79
C ASP A 228 3.10 -16.39 7.62
N ASP A 229 2.85 -17.65 8.01
CA ASP A 229 1.73 -18.02 8.87
C ASP A 229 1.85 -17.36 10.26
N VAL A 230 3.05 -17.34 10.84
CA VAL A 230 3.35 -16.65 12.10
C VAL A 230 3.12 -15.13 11.99
N LEU A 231 3.61 -14.50 10.91
CA LEU A 231 3.39 -13.06 10.67
C LEU A 231 1.91 -12.73 10.44
N ALA A 232 1.14 -13.64 9.84
CA ALA A 232 -0.30 -13.47 9.67
C ALA A 232 -1.03 -13.47 11.03
N VAL A 233 -0.67 -14.38 11.93
CA VAL A 233 -1.20 -14.38 13.31
C VAL A 233 -0.83 -13.09 14.04
N LEU A 234 0.43 -12.65 13.97
CA LEU A 234 0.88 -11.41 14.61
C LEU A 234 0.15 -10.17 14.08
N SER A 235 -0.15 -10.13 12.78
CA SER A 235 -0.89 -9.04 12.14
C SER A 235 -2.34 -8.91 12.64
N GLN A 236 -2.92 -9.98 13.23
CA GLN A 236 -4.24 -9.91 13.87
C GLN A 236 -4.18 -9.26 15.27
N ILE A 237 -3.00 -9.25 15.91
CA ILE A 237 -2.78 -8.62 17.21
C ILE A 237 -2.46 -7.14 17.04
N GLY A 238 -1.52 -6.82 16.15
CA GLY A 238 -1.05 -5.46 15.94
C GLY A 238 0.03 -5.36 14.88
N GLN A 239 0.63 -4.17 14.76
CA GLN A 239 1.64 -3.85 13.74
C GLN A 239 3.08 -3.85 14.29
N ASP A 240 3.28 -4.13 15.57
CA ASP A 240 4.60 -4.13 16.17
C ASP A 240 4.63 -4.92 17.49
N THR A 241 5.84 -5.10 18.03
CA THR A 241 6.01 -5.74 19.34
C THR A 241 5.39 -4.95 20.48
N ALA A 242 5.19 -3.63 20.34
CA ALA A 242 4.55 -2.81 21.39
C ALA A 242 3.05 -3.13 21.51
N ALA A 243 2.35 -3.27 20.39
CA ALA A 243 0.97 -3.74 20.35
C ALA A 243 0.85 -5.17 20.88
N VAL A 244 1.82 -6.03 20.59
CA VAL A 244 1.90 -7.38 21.18
C VAL A 244 2.10 -7.34 22.69
N ASP A 245 2.97 -6.46 23.20
CA ASP A 245 3.19 -6.29 24.63
C ASP A 245 1.89 -5.88 25.36
N VAL A 246 1.14 -4.94 24.79
CA VAL A 246 -0.17 -4.52 25.33
C VAL A 246 -1.14 -5.70 25.33
N TRP A 247 -1.24 -6.42 24.21
CA TRP A 247 -2.14 -7.57 24.07
C TRP A 247 -1.82 -8.71 25.06
N LEU A 248 -0.53 -8.97 25.31
CA LEU A 248 -0.08 -9.96 26.29
C LEU A 248 -0.41 -9.52 27.72
N GLN A 249 -0.28 -8.23 28.05
CA GLN A 249 -0.59 -7.68 29.37
C GLN A 249 -2.09 -7.76 29.70
N GLU A 250 -2.96 -7.55 28.72
CA GLU A 250 -4.42 -7.60 28.88
C GLU A 250 -4.96 -9.03 29.03
N ARG A 251 -4.15 -10.04 28.70
CA ARG A 251 -4.55 -11.45 28.78
C ARG A 251 -4.27 -12.04 30.15
N HIS A 252 -5.33 -12.30 30.91
CA HIS A 252 -5.28 -13.08 32.15
C HIS A 252 -5.70 -14.53 31.88
N ARG A 253 -4.76 -15.42 31.53
CA ARG A 253 -5.03 -16.86 31.35
C ARG A 253 -3.94 -17.75 31.96
N SER A 254 -4.33 -18.98 32.31
CA SER A 254 -3.53 -19.94 33.06
C SER A 254 -2.70 -20.91 32.20
N GLU A 255 -2.98 -21.01 30.89
CA GLU A 255 -2.27 -21.88 29.95
C GLU A 255 -1.88 -21.09 28.69
N GLU A 256 -0.64 -21.28 28.21
CA GLU A 256 -0.11 -20.59 27.04
C GLU A 256 -0.78 -21.10 25.76
N SER A 257 -1.50 -20.23 25.07
CA SER A 257 -2.06 -20.54 23.75
C SER A 257 -0.99 -20.44 22.65
N THR A 258 -1.20 -21.09 21.50
CA THR A 258 -0.33 -20.91 20.31
C THR A 258 -0.11 -19.45 19.95
N THR A 259 -1.16 -18.63 20.02
CA THR A 259 -1.06 -17.19 19.75
C THR A 259 -0.16 -16.47 20.76
N GLU A 260 -0.21 -16.86 22.04
CA GLU A 260 0.69 -16.32 23.08
C GLU A 260 2.13 -16.78 22.86
N ALA A 261 2.37 -18.04 22.49
CA ALA A 261 3.71 -18.53 22.17
C ALA A 261 4.31 -17.81 20.94
N ILE A 262 3.51 -17.55 19.91
CA ILE A 262 3.89 -16.74 18.74
C ILE A 262 4.21 -15.29 19.16
N ALA A 263 3.34 -14.68 19.96
CA ALA A 263 3.52 -13.34 20.48
C ALA A 263 4.81 -13.21 21.29
N ASN A 264 5.10 -14.18 22.16
CA ASN A 264 6.35 -14.24 22.93
C ASN A 264 7.57 -14.37 22.02
N ALA A 265 7.56 -15.27 21.05
CA ALA A 265 8.67 -15.43 20.11
C ALA A 265 8.92 -14.18 19.24
N ALA A 266 7.87 -13.40 18.95
CA ALA A 266 7.99 -12.14 18.21
C ALA A 266 8.77 -11.06 18.99
N ARG A 267 8.67 -11.03 20.32
CA ARG A 267 9.42 -10.09 21.18
C ARG A 267 10.93 -10.30 21.09
N ASP A 268 11.35 -11.52 20.79
CA ASP A 268 12.74 -11.91 20.53
C ASP A 268 13.09 -11.89 19.03
N PHE A 269 12.27 -11.25 18.19
CA PHE A 269 12.47 -11.08 16.75
C PHE A 269 12.59 -12.40 15.98
N TRP A 270 11.93 -13.48 16.45
CA TRP A 270 12.00 -14.79 15.80
C TRP A 270 11.68 -14.75 14.29
N PRO A 271 10.60 -14.08 13.81
CA PRO A 271 10.28 -14.10 12.37
C PRO A 271 11.42 -13.58 11.49
N LEU A 272 12.09 -12.49 11.91
CA LEU A 272 13.19 -11.88 11.17
C LEU A 272 14.47 -12.70 11.26
N THR A 273 14.79 -13.24 12.43
CA THR A 273 16.00 -14.07 12.61
C THR A 273 15.88 -15.42 11.90
N ALA A 274 14.69 -16.04 11.92
CA ALA A 274 14.39 -17.24 11.15
C ALA A 274 14.48 -16.97 9.63
N ALA A 275 13.88 -15.88 9.14
CA ALA A 275 13.98 -15.50 7.73
C ALA A 275 15.43 -15.24 7.29
N SER A 276 16.21 -14.58 8.14
CA SER A 276 17.64 -14.36 7.93
C SER A 276 18.41 -15.67 7.82
N ALA A 277 18.18 -16.62 8.74
CA ALA A 277 18.80 -17.94 8.70
C ALA A 277 18.47 -18.71 7.40
N VAL A 278 17.22 -18.68 6.95
CA VAL A 278 16.81 -19.27 5.66
C VAL A 278 17.59 -18.64 4.50
N HIS A 279 17.69 -17.30 4.49
CA HIS A 279 18.37 -16.58 3.42
C HIS A 279 19.88 -16.88 3.37
N MET A 280 20.53 -16.89 4.52
CA MET A 280 21.97 -17.15 4.64
C MET A 280 22.30 -18.61 4.31
N PHE A 281 21.47 -19.55 4.76
CA PHE A 281 21.63 -20.96 4.40
C PHE A 281 21.51 -21.15 2.89
N ALA A 282 20.46 -20.58 2.26
CA ALA A 282 20.26 -20.69 0.83
C ALA A 282 21.41 -20.08 0.01
N ALA A 283 21.90 -18.90 0.44
CA ALA A 283 23.03 -18.24 -0.20
C ALA A 283 24.33 -19.07 -0.10
N GLY A 284 24.58 -19.69 1.06
CA GLY A 284 25.72 -20.57 1.27
C GLY A 284 25.66 -21.81 0.38
N VAL A 285 24.48 -22.42 0.23
CA VAL A 285 24.30 -23.57 -0.69
C VAL A 285 24.49 -23.16 -2.14
N ALA A 286 23.87 -22.06 -2.58
CA ALA A 286 23.98 -21.57 -3.95
C ALA A 286 25.43 -21.23 -4.36
N LYS A 287 26.26 -20.79 -3.40
CA LYS A 287 27.68 -20.51 -3.62
C LYS A 287 28.59 -21.73 -3.46
N GLY A 288 28.05 -22.87 -3.04
CA GLY A 288 28.83 -24.07 -2.71
C GLY A 288 29.64 -23.97 -1.42
N GLU A 289 29.36 -22.98 -0.57
CA GLU A 289 29.97 -22.80 0.75
C GLU A 289 29.36 -23.77 1.79
N LEU A 290 28.10 -24.16 1.58
CA LEU A 290 27.38 -25.15 2.35
C LEU A 290 26.94 -26.31 1.45
N SER A 291 27.06 -27.53 1.93
CA SER A 291 26.60 -28.74 1.23
C SER A 291 25.73 -29.56 2.19
N PRO A 292 24.39 -29.41 2.13
CA PRO A 292 23.50 -30.07 3.06
C PRO A 292 23.44 -31.57 2.80
N ASP A 293 23.57 -32.36 3.85
CA ASP A 293 23.43 -33.81 3.78
C ASP A 293 21.98 -34.25 4.07
N GLY A 294 21.67 -35.52 3.78
CA GLY A 294 20.34 -36.08 4.02
C GLY A 294 19.93 -36.06 5.51
N ALA A 295 20.88 -36.06 6.45
CA ALA A 295 20.60 -36.01 7.87
C ALA A 295 20.14 -34.62 8.33
N LEU A 296 20.72 -33.55 7.78
CA LEU A 296 20.22 -32.19 7.99
C LEU A 296 18.82 -32.01 7.40
N LEU A 297 18.59 -32.50 6.17
CA LEU A 297 17.27 -32.41 5.53
C LEU A 297 16.20 -33.16 6.33
N ALA A 298 16.51 -34.34 6.86
CA ALA A 298 15.61 -35.10 7.72
C ALA A 298 15.30 -34.35 9.03
N ARG A 299 16.29 -33.73 9.67
CA ARG A 299 16.07 -32.89 10.87
C ARG A 299 15.21 -31.66 10.58
N LEU A 300 15.34 -31.07 9.39
CA LEU A 300 14.46 -29.97 8.97
C LEU A 300 13.02 -30.46 8.77
N ASP A 301 12.84 -31.65 8.19
CA ASP A 301 11.52 -32.26 8.03
C ASP A 301 10.86 -32.58 9.39
N GLU A 302 11.62 -33.13 10.33
CA GLU A 302 11.19 -33.38 11.72
C GLU A 302 10.84 -32.07 12.43
N TRP A 303 11.71 -31.06 12.35
CA TRP A 303 11.48 -29.75 12.96
C TRP A 303 10.21 -29.08 12.41
N LEU A 304 10.00 -29.11 11.08
CA LEU A 304 8.80 -28.59 10.44
C LEU A 304 7.54 -29.39 10.81
N GLY A 305 7.67 -30.70 11.05
CA GLY A 305 6.56 -31.58 11.40
C GLY A 305 5.88 -31.21 12.73
N ALA A 306 6.64 -30.69 13.69
CA ALA A 306 6.13 -30.35 15.02
C ALA A 306 5.19 -29.13 15.06
N PHE A 307 5.18 -28.30 14.01
CA PHE A 307 4.27 -27.14 13.92
C PHE A 307 2.86 -27.49 13.43
N ARG A 308 2.59 -28.78 13.21
CA ARG A 308 1.28 -29.27 12.76
C ARG A 308 0.57 -29.96 13.91
N SER A 309 -0.69 -29.59 14.15
CA SER A 309 -1.50 -30.27 15.17
C SER A 309 -1.93 -31.66 14.66
N ALA A 310 -1.55 -32.71 15.38
CA ALA A 310 -2.14 -34.04 15.21
C ALA A 310 -3.47 -34.20 15.98
N ASP A 311 -3.70 -33.38 17.00
CA ASP A 311 -4.72 -33.58 18.04
C ASP A 311 -5.81 -32.50 18.03
N GLU A 312 -6.18 -31.97 16.86
CA GLU A 312 -7.35 -31.09 16.81
C GLU A 312 -8.62 -31.85 17.18
N ILE A 313 -9.34 -31.33 18.17
CA ILE A 313 -10.64 -31.81 18.59
C ILE A 313 -11.58 -31.77 17.37
N GLU A 314 -12.31 -32.85 17.13
CA GLU A 314 -13.26 -33.03 16.02
C GLU A 314 -14.20 -31.82 15.83
N SER A 315 -14.66 -31.22 16.93
CA SER A 315 -15.50 -30.01 16.91
C SER A 315 -14.84 -28.77 16.27
N VAL A 316 -13.52 -28.63 16.38
CA VAL A 316 -12.75 -27.54 15.76
C VAL A 316 -12.66 -27.75 14.25
N VAL A 317 -12.49 -29.00 13.82
CA VAL A 317 -12.51 -29.37 12.40
C VAL A 317 -13.89 -29.11 11.82
N GLU A 318 -14.97 -29.50 12.49
CA GLU A 318 -16.34 -29.21 12.04
C GLU A 318 -16.61 -27.71 11.89
N GLN A 319 -16.22 -26.91 12.89
CA GLN A 319 -16.37 -25.46 12.84
C GLN A 319 -15.57 -24.89 11.65
N THR A 320 -14.34 -25.33 11.47
CA THR A 320 -13.46 -24.90 10.38
C THR A 320 -14.04 -25.28 9.01
N VAL A 321 -14.64 -26.46 8.88
CA VAL A 321 -15.33 -26.91 7.65
C VAL A 321 -16.53 -26.01 7.34
N ASN A 322 -17.34 -25.65 8.34
CA ASN A 322 -18.48 -24.76 8.13
C ASN A 322 -18.03 -23.36 7.68
N GLU A 323 -17.05 -22.81 8.38
CA GLU A 323 -16.52 -21.48 8.07
C GLU A 323 -15.80 -21.44 6.71
N LEU A 324 -15.09 -22.51 6.35
CA LEU A 324 -14.51 -22.68 5.02
C LEU A 324 -15.59 -22.76 3.94
N ALA A 325 -16.65 -23.54 4.16
CA ALA A 325 -17.76 -23.62 3.22
C ALA A 325 -18.42 -22.25 2.98
N ASP A 326 -18.51 -21.40 4.02
CA ASP A 326 -19.00 -20.03 3.87
C ASP A 326 -18.11 -19.18 2.98
N VAL A 327 -16.78 -19.30 3.11
CA VAL A 327 -15.82 -18.60 2.24
C VAL A 327 -15.94 -19.07 0.80
N LEU A 328 -16.00 -20.40 0.59
CA LEU A 328 -16.09 -20.99 -0.75
C LEU A 328 -17.41 -20.64 -1.48
N LYS A 329 -18.48 -20.34 -0.72
CA LYS A 329 -19.76 -19.88 -1.27
C LYS A 329 -19.80 -18.39 -1.62
N LEU A 330 -18.79 -17.60 -1.23
CA LEU A 330 -18.80 -16.17 -1.52
C LEU A 330 -18.86 -15.94 -3.04
N PRO A 331 -19.68 -15.00 -3.53
CA PRO A 331 -19.66 -14.62 -4.95
C PRO A 331 -18.26 -14.24 -5.43
N THR A 332 -17.50 -13.55 -4.57
CA THR A 332 -16.10 -13.19 -4.80
C THR A 332 -15.16 -14.39 -4.88
N TRP A 333 -15.46 -15.52 -4.22
CA TRP A 333 -14.68 -16.75 -4.38
C TRP A 333 -14.87 -17.35 -5.77
N GLY A 334 -16.12 -17.51 -6.22
CA GLY A 334 -16.42 -18.00 -7.57
C GLY A 334 -15.86 -17.09 -8.66
N ARG A 335 -15.74 -15.79 -8.35
CA ARG A 335 -15.15 -14.75 -9.22
C ARG A 335 -13.69 -14.40 -8.89
N ARG A 336 -12.97 -15.30 -8.21
CA ARG A 336 -11.56 -15.06 -7.85
C ARG A 336 -10.67 -14.85 -9.06
N HIS A 337 -11.12 -15.30 -10.24
CA HIS A 337 -10.36 -15.15 -11.48
C HIS A 337 -10.38 -13.71 -12.00
N GLU A 338 -11.56 -13.11 -11.97
CA GLU A 338 -11.81 -11.73 -12.31
C GLU A 338 -11.18 -10.79 -11.26
N LEU A 339 -11.27 -11.16 -9.98
CA LEU A 339 -10.60 -10.44 -8.89
C LEU A 339 -9.08 -10.44 -9.01
N TYR A 340 -8.47 -11.45 -9.62
CA TYR A 340 -7.02 -11.46 -9.83
C TYR A 340 -6.59 -10.36 -10.80
N SER A 341 -7.35 -10.12 -11.88
CA SER A 341 -7.09 -9.00 -12.79
C SER A 341 -7.16 -7.68 -12.02
N ALA A 342 -8.23 -7.46 -11.24
CA ALA A 342 -8.33 -6.30 -10.35
C ALA A 342 -7.19 -6.21 -9.31
N TRP A 343 -6.74 -7.35 -8.76
CA TRP A 343 -5.61 -7.39 -7.84
C TRP A 343 -4.29 -6.97 -8.52
N ILE A 344 -4.10 -7.21 -9.82
CA ILE A 344 -2.93 -6.69 -10.55
C ILE A 344 -2.89 -5.15 -10.51
N ALA A 345 -4.02 -4.44 -10.48
CA ALA A 345 -4.03 -3.00 -10.27
C ALA A 345 -3.40 -2.57 -8.94
N THR A 346 -3.49 -3.41 -7.88
CA THR A 346 -2.77 -3.17 -6.62
C THR A 346 -1.26 -3.26 -6.80
N GLN A 347 -0.78 -4.16 -7.66
CA GLN A 347 0.64 -4.30 -7.96
C GLN A 347 1.15 -3.13 -8.83
N LEU A 348 0.35 -2.67 -9.79
CA LEU A 348 0.63 -1.46 -10.58
C LEU A 348 0.75 -0.23 -9.66
N ASP A 349 -0.20 -0.04 -8.74
CA ASP A 349 -0.17 1.06 -7.77
C ASP A 349 1.06 1.01 -6.87
N ARG A 350 1.39 -0.18 -6.36
CA ARG A 350 2.57 -0.39 -5.51
C ARG A 350 3.88 -0.16 -6.26
N ALA A 351 3.95 -0.50 -7.54
CA ALA A 351 5.11 -0.19 -8.38
C ALA A 351 5.33 1.32 -8.48
N LEU A 352 4.25 2.09 -8.54
CA LEU A 352 4.24 3.53 -8.80
C LEU A 352 4.02 4.38 -7.54
N ALA A 353 4.23 3.82 -6.34
CA ALA A 353 3.90 4.49 -5.07
C ALA A 353 4.54 5.88 -4.90
N SER A 354 5.69 6.14 -5.52
CA SER A 354 6.37 7.45 -5.51
C SER A 354 5.71 8.50 -6.39
N ALA A 355 5.07 8.10 -7.49
CA ALA A 355 4.36 8.98 -8.42
C ALA A 355 2.84 9.00 -8.17
N ARG A 356 2.32 7.96 -7.49
CA ARG A 356 0.94 7.70 -7.07
C ARG A 356 -0.06 7.60 -8.23
N LEU A 357 -0.75 6.45 -8.33
CA LEU A 357 -1.94 6.36 -9.18
C LEU A 357 -3.13 7.04 -8.49
N GLU A 358 -3.69 8.03 -9.18
CA GLU A 358 -4.93 8.71 -8.81
C GLU A 358 -6.12 7.95 -9.41
N PHE A 359 -6.73 7.08 -8.62
CA PHE A 359 -7.89 6.30 -9.08
C PHE A 359 -9.10 7.20 -9.29
N VAL A 360 -9.82 6.95 -10.39
CA VAL A 360 -11.02 7.71 -10.74
C VAL A 360 -12.21 7.17 -9.96
N VAL A 361 -12.70 7.97 -9.01
CA VAL A 361 -13.95 7.70 -8.28
C VAL A 361 -15.09 8.41 -9.01
N ARG A 362 -16.13 7.67 -9.42
CA ARG A 362 -17.35 8.21 -10.03
C ARG A 362 -18.56 7.80 -9.19
N ASP A 363 -19.42 8.74 -8.85
CA ASP A 363 -20.63 8.47 -8.06
C ASP A 363 -20.32 7.68 -6.78
N GLY A 364 -19.25 8.07 -6.08
CA GLY A 364 -18.81 7.40 -4.86
C GLY A 364 -18.16 6.02 -5.04
N ALA A 365 -17.95 5.53 -6.27
CA ALA A 365 -17.44 4.19 -6.50
C ALA A 365 -16.16 4.13 -7.36
N VAL A 366 -15.28 3.17 -7.03
CA VAL A 366 -14.25 2.64 -7.93
C VAL A 366 -14.83 1.45 -8.67
N ARG A 367 -14.73 1.44 -10.00
CA ARG A 367 -15.32 0.40 -10.85
C ARG A 367 -14.27 -0.37 -11.63
N PHE A 368 -14.42 -1.69 -11.69
CA PHE A 368 -13.64 -2.60 -12.52
C PHE A 368 -14.58 -3.34 -13.50
N PRO A 369 -15.01 -2.70 -14.60
CA PRO A 369 -15.91 -3.31 -15.55
C PRO A 369 -15.19 -4.01 -16.71
N PHE A 370 -15.87 -4.95 -17.38
CA PHE A 370 -15.42 -5.63 -18.61
C PHE A 370 -15.57 -4.76 -19.88
N HIS A 371 -15.40 -3.45 -19.75
CA HIS A 371 -15.43 -2.53 -20.87
C HIS A 371 -14.43 -1.38 -20.67
N ALA A 372 -14.08 -0.73 -21.76
CA ALA A 372 -13.16 0.40 -21.79
C ALA A 372 -13.47 1.43 -20.69
N THR A 373 -12.59 1.54 -19.70
CA THR A 373 -12.80 2.38 -18.51
C THR A 373 -11.51 3.03 -18.07
N LEU A 374 -11.55 4.34 -17.83
CA LEU A 374 -10.44 5.07 -17.21
C LEU A 374 -10.41 4.74 -15.72
N LEU A 375 -9.42 3.96 -15.31
CA LEU A 375 -9.28 3.49 -13.93
C LEU A 375 -8.49 4.47 -13.06
N ALA A 376 -7.37 4.98 -13.57
CA ALA A 376 -6.50 5.88 -12.81
C ALA A 376 -5.72 6.85 -13.70
N ARG A 377 -5.13 7.87 -13.09
CA ARG A 377 -4.21 8.82 -13.73
C ARG A 377 -2.86 8.83 -13.02
N LEU A 378 -1.82 9.14 -13.78
CA LEU A 378 -0.45 9.27 -13.33
C LEU A 378 0.16 10.50 -13.99
N ASP A 379 0.90 11.32 -13.25
CA ASP A 379 1.60 12.49 -13.79
C ASP A 379 3.14 12.29 -13.70
N PRO A 380 3.73 11.41 -14.54
CA PRO A 380 5.17 11.18 -14.53
C PRO A 380 5.95 12.36 -15.18
N PRO A 381 7.28 12.43 -15.03
CA PRO A 381 8.15 13.48 -15.61
C PRO A 381 8.11 13.69 -17.13
N GLY A 382 7.30 12.94 -17.89
CA GLY A 382 7.12 13.09 -19.33
C GLY A 382 5.72 13.57 -19.73
N GLY A 383 4.89 13.98 -18.77
CA GLY A 383 3.50 14.37 -18.99
C GLY A 383 2.52 13.26 -18.61
N ARG A 384 1.25 13.65 -18.47
CA ARG A 384 0.15 12.82 -17.96
C ARG A 384 0.00 11.51 -18.72
N VAL A 385 -0.20 10.43 -17.97
CA VAL A 385 -0.51 9.08 -18.44
C VAL A 385 -1.79 8.60 -17.77
N GLU A 386 -2.66 7.97 -18.55
CA GLU A 386 -3.93 7.42 -18.10
C GLU A 386 -3.85 5.89 -18.06
N LEU A 387 -4.30 5.27 -16.97
CA LEU A 387 -4.47 3.83 -16.86
C LEU A 387 -5.91 3.47 -17.23
N TRP A 388 -6.07 2.77 -18.34
CA TRP A 388 -7.36 2.29 -18.82
C TRP A 388 -7.47 0.77 -18.71
N CYS A 389 -8.67 0.28 -18.41
CA CYS A 389 -9.01 -1.14 -18.50
C CYS A 389 -9.69 -1.47 -19.83
N GLU A 390 -9.50 -2.69 -20.35
CA GLU A 390 -10.35 -3.30 -21.38
C GLU A 390 -10.51 -2.48 -22.67
N VAL A 391 -9.48 -1.71 -23.06
CA VAL A 391 -9.54 -0.87 -24.26
C VAL A 391 -9.20 -1.68 -25.50
N ARG A 392 -10.22 -1.87 -26.33
CA ARG A 392 -10.07 -2.51 -27.65
C ARG A 392 -9.29 -1.64 -28.63
N SER A 393 -8.34 -2.25 -29.32
CA SER A 393 -7.48 -1.62 -30.32
C SER A 393 -7.48 -2.44 -31.61
N SER A 394 -7.31 -1.77 -32.75
CA SER A 394 -7.15 -2.45 -34.04
C SER A 394 -5.84 -3.24 -34.06
N ALA A 395 -5.87 -4.45 -34.61
CA ALA A 395 -4.67 -5.24 -34.89
C ALA A 395 -4.66 -5.67 -36.36
N VAL A 396 -3.47 -5.74 -36.95
CA VAL A 396 -3.26 -6.23 -38.31
C VAL A 396 -3.12 -7.76 -38.24
N GLU A 397 -4.06 -8.48 -38.84
CA GLU A 397 -4.07 -9.96 -38.95
C GLU A 397 -3.80 -10.71 -37.62
N PRO A 398 -4.56 -10.45 -36.54
CA PRO A 398 -4.29 -11.08 -35.25
C PRO A 398 -4.51 -12.59 -35.26
N ILE A 399 -3.68 -13.33 -34.53
CA ILE A 399 -3.74 -14.79 -34.46
C ILE A 399 -4.93 -15.22 -33.61
N GLY A 400 -6.00 -15.67 -34.27
CA GLY A 400 -7.17 -16.24 -33.62
C GLY A 400 -8.14 -15.21 -33.01
N ARG A 401 -8.00 -13.93 -33.33
CA ARG A 401 -8.93 -12.86 -32.94
C ARG A 401 -9.58 -12.24 -34.17
N LYS A 402 -10.84 -11.80 -34.05
CA LYS A 402 -11.60 -11.20 -35.17
C LYS A 402 -11.91 -9.71 -34.97
N GLU A 403 -11.99 -9.26 -33.73
CA GLU A 403 -12.43 -7.90 -33.37
C GLU A 403 -11.27 -7.01 -32.87
N GLY A 404 -10.03 -7.37 -33.20
CA GLY A 404 -8.83 -6.68 -32.73
C GLY A 404 -8.27 -7.26 -31.42
N ILE A 405 -7.55 -6.43 -30.68
CA ILE A 405 -6.85 -6.78 -29.44
C ILE A 405 -7.42 -5.98 -28.27
N GLN A 406 -7.49 -6.58 -27.09
CA GLN A 406 -8.07 -5.97 -25.89
C GLN A 406 -7.28 -6.45 -24.67
N PRO A 407 -6.16 -5.79 -24.33
CA PRO A 407 -5.43 -6.10 -23.10
C PRO A 407 -6.20 -5.64 -21.86
N ASP A 408 -6.03 -6.33 -20.74
CA ASP A 408 -6.67 -6.00 -19.45
C ASP A 408 -6.37 -4.55 -19.04
N TYR A 409 -5.12 -4.09 -19.19
CA TYR A 409 -4.72 -2.71 -18.88
C TYR A 409 -3.89 -2.06 -19.99
N ARG A 410 -4.08 -0.75 -20.18
CA ARG A 410 -3.23 0.12 -21.02
C ARG A 410 -2.84 1.40 -20.29
N PHE A 411 -1.55 1.72 -20.32
CA PHE A 411 -1.04 3.04 -20.00
C PHE A 411 -1.00 3.88 -21.27
N VAL A 412 -1.85 4.89 -21.32
CA VAL A 412 -2.11 5.71 -22.50
C VAL A 412 -1.61 7.13 -22.26
N ARG A 413 -0.83 7.66 -23.20
CA ARG A 413 -0.44 9.08 -23.25
C ARG A 413 -1.16 9.75 -24.40
N ARG A 414 -1.74 10.91 -24.12
CA ARG A 414 -2.41 11.74 -25.12
C ARG A 414 -1.69 13.07 -25.22
N ASP A 415 -1.21 13.39 -26.40
CA ASP A 415 -0.56 14.67 -26.71
C ASP A 415 -1.12 15.24 -28.02
N ALA A 416 -0.51 16.32 -28.51
CA ALA A 416 -0.94 16.96 -29.75
C ALA A 416 -0.72 16.08 -31.01
N ALA A 417 0.16 15.07 -30.94
CA ALA A 417 0.43 14.14 -32.03
C ALA A 417 -0.55 12.95 -32.05
N GLY A 418 -1.19 12.65 -30.92
CA GLY A 418 -2.28 11.69 -30.84
C GLY A 418 -2.28 10.86 -29.56
N GLU A 419 -2.86 9.66 -29.64
CA GLU A 419 -2.85 8.68 -28.57
C GLU A 419 -1.70 7.69 -28.78
N THR A 420 -0.83 7.54 -27.78
CA THR A 420 0.24 6.53 -27.75
C THR A 420 0.06 5.61 -26.55
N THR A 421 0.29 4.31 -26.73
CA THR A 421 0.30 3.36 -25.62
C THR A 421 1.73 3.18 -25.16
N VAL A 422 2.01 3.54 -23.90
CA VAL A 422 3.33 3.38 -23.29
C VAL A 422 3.55 1.93 -22.87
N ALA A 423 2.51 1.32 -22.30
CA ALA A 423 2.54 -0.07 -21.90
C ALA A 423 1.16 -0.72 -21.96
N ALA A 424 1.14 -2.02 -22.21
CA ALA A 424 -0.05 -2.86 -22.14
C ALA A 424 0.22 -4.05 -21.23
N VAL A 425 -0.71 -4.35 -20.32
CA VAL A 425 -0.61 -5.47 -19.40
C VAL A 425 -1.74 -6.43 -19.69
N GLU A 426 -1.39 -7.65 -20.07
CA GLU A 426 -2.32 -8.76 -20.21
C GLU A 426 -2.22 -9.64 -18.97
N VAL A 427 -3.34 -9.88 -18.31
CA VAL A 427 -3.43 -10.71 -17.11
C VAL A 427 -3.99 -12.07 -17.49
N LYS A 428 -3.26 -13.13 -17.10
CA LYS A 428 -3.66 -14.51 -17.36
C LYS A 428 -3.74 -15.33 -16.09
N GLN A 429 -4.94 -15.79 -15.78
CA GLN A 429 -5.13 -16.79 -14.77
C GLN A 429 -5.37 -18.14 -15.42
N TYR A 430 -4.29 -18.89 -15.62
CA TYR A 430 -4.38 -20.18 -16.29
C TYR A 430 -4.57 -21.34 -15.31
N LEU A 431 -5.62 -22.10 -15.61
CA LEU A 431 -5.92 -23.43 -15.09
C LEU A 431 -5.09 -24.55 -15.73
N GLN A 432 -4.72 -24.40 -16.99
CA GLN A 432 -3.91 -25.35 -17.74
C GLN A 432 -2.91 -24.55 -18.56
N ALA A 433 -1.76 -25.13 -18.90
CA ALA A 433 -0.97 -24.61 -20.01
C ALA A 433 -1.94 -24.43 -21.19
N ALA A 434 -2.25 -23.18 -21.52
CA ALA A 434 -3.42 -22.87 -22.31
C ALA A 434 -3.38 -23.64 -23.63
N THR A 435 -4.48 -24.33 -23.95
CA THR A 435 -4.72 -24.89 -25.29
C THR A 435 -4.64 -23.79 -26.37
N LYS A 436 -4.82 -22.52 -25.98
CA LYS A 436 -4.50 -21.33 -26.77
C LYS A 436 -3.14 -20.78 -26.37
N ASN A 437 -2.18 -20.79 -27.29
CA ASN A 437 -0.81 -20.32 -27.06
C ASN A 437 -0.78 -18.89 -26.48
N PRO A 438 -0.40 -18.68 -25.20
CA PRO A 438 -0.26 -17.34 -24.61
C PRO A 438 0.71 -16.46 -25.39
N GLY A 439 1.66 -17.07 -26.11
CA GLY A 439 2.54 -16.40 -27.05
C GLY A 439 1.82 -15.74 -28.22
N ALA A 440 0.66 -16.26 -28.66
CA ALA A 440 -0.17 -15.60 -29.68
C ALA A 440 -0.79 -14.31 -29.16
N ALA A 441 -1.17 -14.28 -27.87
CA ALA A 441 -1.65 -13.05 -27.25
C ALA A 441 -0.57 -11.98 -27.25
N LEU A 442 0.62 -12.35 -26.79
CA LEU A 442 1.79 -11.49 -26.73
C LEU A 442 2.21 -11.00 -28.13
N HIS A 443 2.25 -11.89 -29.13
CA HIS A 443 2.50 -11.54 -30.53
C HIS A 443 1.55 -10.44 -31.03
N ASP A 444 0.24 -10.64 -30.89
CA ASP A 444 -0.74 -9.70 -31.44
C ASP A 444 -0.68 -8.34 -30.74
N TYR A 445 -0.44 -8.31 -29.42
CA TYR A 445 -0.29 -7.05 -28.69
C TYR A 445 0.97 -6.29 -29.09
N VAL A 446 2.09 -6.99 -29.27
CA VAL A 446 3.36 -6.38 -29.67
C VAL A 446 3.25 -5.74 -31.05
N LEU A 447 2.60 -6.40 -32.01
CA LEU A 447 2.38 -5.87 -33.36
C LEU A 447 1.28 -4.81 -33.42
N GLY A 448 0.19 -4.98 -32.65
CA GLY A 448 -0.92 -4.03 -32.62
C GLY A 448 -0.65 -2.76 -31.83
N LEU A 449 0.37 -2.75 -30.97
CA LEU A 449 0.75 -1.61 -30.12
C LEU A 449 2.25 -1.30 -30.29
N PRO A 450 2.68 -0.75 -31.44
CA PRO A 450 4.09 -0.69 -31.86
C PRO A 450 5.02 0.11 -30.93
N GLU A 451 4.47 1.04 -30.12
CA GLU A 451 5.23 1.84 -29.16
C GLU A 451 5.15 1.31 -27.72
N ALA A 452 4.26 0.34 -27.43
CA ALA A 452 4.02 -0.14 -26.07
C ALA A 452 4.97 -1.25 -25.63
N THR A 453 5.52 -1.16 -24.41
CA THR A 453 6.04 -2.38 -23.75
C THR A 453 4.86 -3.26 -23.36
N VAL A 454 4.86 -4.53 -23.76
CA VAL A 454 3.77 -5.48 -23.52
C VAL A 454 4.19 -6.46 -22.43
N LEU A 455 3.46 -6.47 -21.32
CA LEU A 455 3.69 -7.33 -20.19
C LEU A 455 2.61 -8.42 -20.13
N LEU A 456 3.01 -9.68 -20.21
CA LEU A 456 2.14 -10.82 -19.95
C LEU A 456 2.34 -11.29 -18.51
N VAL A 457 1.33 -11.09 -17.67
CA VAL A 457 1.37 -11.39 -16.23
C VAL A 457 0.49 -12.59 -15.96
N ALA A 458 1.06 -13.64 -15.37
CA ALA A 458 0.32 -14.86 -15.07
C ALA A 458 0.32 -15.22 -13.59
N HIS A 459 -0.83 -15.71 -13.10
CA HIS A 459 -0.97 -16.21 -11.72
C HIS A 459 -0.12 -17.47 -11.48
N GLY A 460 0.15 -18.25 -12.54
CA GLY A 460 0.91 -19.50 -12.46
C GLY A 460 1.99 -19.62 -13.52
N LYS A 461 2.41 -20.86 -13.79
CA LYS A 461 3.47 -21.16 -14.77
C LYS A 461 3.07 -20.76 -16.19
N LEU A 462 4.04 -20.24 -16.95
CA LEU A 462 3.95 -20.10 -18.41
C LEU A 462 5.01 -20.99 -19.08
N GLY A 463 4.71 -21.47 -20.28
CA GLY A 463 5.64 -22.31 -21.03
C GLY A 463 6.97 -21.60 -21.33
N ALA A 464 8.07 -22.34 -21.37
CA ALA A 464 9.41 -21.79 -21.63
C ALA A 464 9.50 -21.06 -22.99
N ARG A 465 8.64 -21.44 -23.94
CA ARG A 465 8.62 -20.98 -25.34
C ARG A 465 7.59 -19.90 -25.64
N VAL A 466 6.99 -19.26 -24.63
CA VAL A 466 5.96 -18.21 -24.84
C VAL A 466 6.51 -17.06 -25.71
N LEU A 467 7.77 -16.66 -25.51
CA LEU A 467 8.42 -15.62 -26.30
C LEU A 467 8.76 -16.06 -27.74
N ASP A 468 8.77 -17.36 -28.04
CA ASP A 468 9.09 -17.85 -29.40
C ASP A 468 8.04 -17.42 -30.42
N SER A 469 6.84 -17.06 -29.96
CA SER A 469 5.76 -16.55 -30.81
C SER A 469 5.92 -15.07 -31.17
N VAL A 470 6.84 -14.33 -30.52
CA VAL A 470 7.10 -12.92 -30.79
C VAL A 470 8.28 -12.79 -31.78
N PRO A 471 8.19 -11.93 -32.81
CA PRO A 471 9.29 -11.65 -33.73
C PRO A 471 10.56 -11.22 -32.97
N VAL A 472 11.73 -11.67 -33.43
CA VAL A 472 13.00 -11.50 -32.69
C VAL A 472 13.31 -10.02 -32.47
N GLU A 473 13.02 -9.18 -33.46
CA GLU A 473 13.15 -7.73 -33.46
C GLU A 473 12.34 -7.06 -32.34
N ASP A 474 11.17 -7.59 -32.00
CA ASP A 474 10.25 -6.98 -31.04
C ASP A 474 10.31 -7.60 -29.63
N ARG A 475 11.05 -8.70 -29.45
CA ARG A 475 11.16 -9.41 -28.15
C ARG A 475 11.62 -8.52 -27.00
N HIS A 476 12.39 -7.46 -27.29
CA HIS A 476 12.86 -6.50 -26.28
C HIS A 476 11.72 -5.71 -25.60
N ARG A 477 10.54 -5.63 -26.24
CA ARG A 477 9.33 -5.00 -25.71
C ARG A 477 8.37 -5.99 -25.05
N ALA A 478 8.65 -7.29 -25.11
CA ALA A 478 7.77 -8.35 -24.61
C ALA A 478 8.30 -8.90 -23.28
N LEU A 479 7.64 -8.56 -22.18
CA LEU A 479 8.00 -8.99 -20.83
C LEU A 479 7.02 -10.04 -20.33
N VAL A 480 7.54 -11.10 -19.69
CA VAL A 480 6.72 -12.23 -19.24
C VAL A 480 6.96 -12.47 -17.76
N HIS A 481 5.91 -12.30 -16.96
CA HIS A 481 5.94 -12.53 -15.52
C HIS A 481 5.08 -13.73 -15.16
N ARG A 482 5.72 -14.76 -14.59
CA ARG A 482 5.10 -16.00 -14.13
C ARG A 482 4.89 -15.94 -12.64
N ASP A 483 3.90 -16.68 -12.15
CA ASP A 483 3.67 -16.86 -10.71
C ASP A 483 3.54 -15.52 -9.95
N VAL A 484 2.99 -14.47 -10.59
CA VAL A 484 2.70 -13.19 -9.94
C VAL A 484 1.45 -13.36 -9.10
N ARG A 485 1.61 -13.66 -7.82
CA ARG A 485 0.50 -13.93 -6.89
C ARG A 485 0.92 -13.70 -5.44
N VAL A 486 -0.06 -13.72 -4.55
CA VAL A 486 0.14 -13.73 -3.10
C VAL A 486 1.06 -14.91 -2.71
N GLY A 487 2.00 -14.67 -1.80
CA GLY A 487 3.00 -15.66 -1.37
C GLY A 487 4.18 -15.83 -2.35
N ARG A 488 4.21 -15.09 -3.47
CA ARG A 488 5.32 -15.05 -4.43
C ARG A 488 5.86 -13.63 -4.59
N PRO A 489 6.53 -13.09 -3.56
CA PRO A 489 6.97 -11.69 -3.54
C PRO A 489 8.07 -11.39 -4.55
N ARG A 490 8.91 -12.36 -4.98
CA ARG A 490 9.94 -12.14 -6.02
C ARG A 490 9.31 -11.79 -7.35
N GLU A 491 8.38 -12.62 -7.75
CA GLU A 491 7.74 -12.59 -9.05
C GLU A 491 6.92 -11.31 -9.15
N SER A 492 6.23 -10.97 -8.07
CA SER A 492 5.53 -9.70 -7.92
C SER A 492 6.49 -8.50 -7.92
N ALA A 493 7.65 -8.58 -7.25
CA ALA A 493 8.64 -7.49 -7.24
C ALA A 493 9.31 -7.26 -8.59
N ALA A 494 9.63 -8.33 -9.33
CA ALA A 494 10.17 -8.25 -10.68
C ALA A 494 9.18 -7.57 -11.62
N PHE A 495 7.90 -7.96 -11.55
CA PHE A 495 6.83 -7.26 -12.28
C PHE A 495 6.75 -5.78 -11.91
N ARG A 496 6.77 -5.44 -10.63
CA ARG A 496 6.76 -4.04 -10.18
C ARG A 496 7.98 -3.25 -10.64
N ALA A 497 9.16 -3.87 -10.68
CA ALA A 497 10.38 -3.22 -11.14
C ALA A 497 10.30 -2.85 -12.63
N ASP A 498 9.77 -3.74 -13.46
CA ASP A 498 9.58 -3.47 -14.89
C ASP A 498 8.53 -2.38 -15.13
N ILE A 499 7.44 -2.35 -14.34
CA ILE A 499 6.48 -1.22 -14.36
C ILE A 499 7.15 0.09 -13.93
N LEU A 500 7.94 0.09 -12.86
CA LEU A 500 8.66 1.27 -12.39
C LEU A 500 9.68 1.78 -13.42
N ALA A 501 10.35 0.89 -14.15
CA ALA A 501 11.30 1.24 -15.19
C ALA A 501 10.65 2.02 -16.37
N LEU A 502 9.36 1.78 -16.62
CA LEU A 502 8.58 2.50 -17.64
C LEU A 502 8.19 3.91 -17.19
N PHE A 503 8.14 4.15 -15.88
CA PHE A 503 7.75 5.43 -15.27
C PHE A 503 8.74 5.82 -14.17
N PRO A 504 10.02 6.09 -14.52
CA PRO A 504 11.03 6.37 -13.52
C PRO A 504 10.62 7.60 -12.68
N PRO A 505 10.80 7.55 -11.36
CA PRO A 505 10.47 8.69 -10.51
C PRO A 505 11.31 9.89 -10.93
N THR A 506 10.77 11.10 -10.74
CA THR A 506 11.59 12.31 -10.83
C THR A 506 12.78 12.12 -9.90
N PRO A 507 14.02 12.31 -10.37
CA PRO A 507 15.15 12.38 -9.46
C PRO A 507 14.79 13.37 -8.35
N PRO A 508 15.05 13.05 -7.07
CA PRO A 508 14.82 14.01 -6.01
C PRO A 508 15.49 15.31 -6.42
N ALA A 509 14.77 16.42 -6.32
CA ALA A 509 15.38 17.73 -6.49
C ALA A 509 16.63 17.75 -5.60
N PRO A 510 17.77 18.29 -6.07
CA PRO A 510 18.94 18.42 -5.22
C PRO A 510 18.49 19.03 -3.88
N PRO A 511 18.91 18.47 -2.74
CA PRO A 511 18.40 18.91 -1.44
C PRO A 511 18.51 20.43 -1.41
N SER A 512 17.38 21.11 -1.17
CA SER A 512 17.38 22.54 -0.96
C SER A 512 18.48 22.83 0.06
N PRO A 513 19.37 23.80 -0.19
CA PRO A 513 20.41 24.13 0.76
C PRO A 513 19.74 24.37 2.12
N PRO A 514 20.36 23.90 3.23
CA PRO A 514 19.77 24.06 4.56
C PRO A 514 19.37 25.53 4.74
N PRO A 515 18.22 25.82 5.39
CA PRO A 515 17.79 27.18 5.61
C PRO A 515 18.94 27.97 6.23
N THR A 516 19.47 28.94 5.47
CA THR A 516 20.47 29.87 6.00
C THR A 516 19.78 30.72 7.05
N ARG A 517 20.44 31.00 8.17
CA ARG A 517 19.94 31.98 9.14
C ARG A 517 19.77 33.36 8.46
N PRO A 518 18.79 34.19 8.84
CA PRO A 518 18.71 35.56 8.32
C PRO A 518 19.99 36.33 8.65
N ALA A 519 20.37 37.25 7.77
CA ALA A 519 21.55 38.10 7.93
C ALA A 519 21.22 39.38 8.70
N ARG A 520 20.01 39.94 8.52
CA ARG A 520 19.59 41.18 9.18
C ARG A 520 18.08 41.33 9.27
N ILE A 521 17.66 42.23 10.15
CA ILE A 521 16.27 42.62 10.40
C ILE A 521 16.19 44.14 10.23
N GLU A 522 15.20 44.61 9.48
CA GLU A 522 14.96 46.03 9.17
C GLU A 522 13.56 46.43 9.66
N LEU A 523 13.45 47.53 10.38
CA LEU A 523 12.20 48.10 10.86
C LEU A 523 11.96 49.45 10.16
N SER A 524 10.80 49.63 9.53
CA SER A 524 10.32 50.91 8.99
C SER A 524 8.89 51.19 9.46
N TRP A 525 8.52 52.46 9.55
CA TRP A 525 7.21 52.88 10.08
C TRP A 525 6.79 54.25 9.51
N ALA A 526 5.61 54.73 9.86
CA ALA A 526 5.09 56.01 9.42
C ALA A 526 5.99 57.19 9.89
N PRO A 527 6.48 58.08 8.99
CA PRO A 527 7.37 59.19 9.36
C PRO A 527 6.79 60.20 10.36
N THR A 528 5.48 60.14 10.61
CA THR A 528 4.79 60.96 11.61
C THR A 528 5.02 60.50 13.05
N VAL A 529 5.60 59.31 13.26
CA VAL A 529 5.93 58.76 14.58
C VAL A 529 7.45 58.81 14.79
N ARG A 530 7.88 59.46 15.86
CA ARG A 530 9.29 59.85 16.09
C ARG A 530 10.21 58.84 16.77
N ASP A 531 9.68 57.75 17.32
CA ASP A 531 10.51 56.87 18.14
C ASP A 531 9.89 55.47 18.27
N LEU A 532 10.42 54.56 17.46
CA LEU A 532 10.01 53.18 17.38
C LEU A 532 11.27 52.32 17.29
N ASP A 533 11.49 51.45 18.27
CA ASP A 533 12.72 50.68 18.39
C ASP A 533 12.53 49.21 18.03
N LEU A 534 13.52 48.64 17.35
CA LEU A 534 13.68 47.22 17.10
C LEU A 534 14.44 46.55 18.24
N HIS A 535 13.84 45.51 18.80
CA HIS A 535 14.40 44.70 19.87
C HIS A 535 14.65 43.27 19.39
N VAL A 536 15.87 42.76 19.60
CA VAL A 536 16.25 41.37 19.31
C VAL A 536 16.82 40.71 20.56
N ALA A 537 16.05 39.82 21.17
CA ALA A 537 16.40 39.16 22.43
C ALA A 537 16.86 37.70 22.21
N GLY A 538 17.91 37.29 22.92
CA GLY A 538 18.37 35.90 23.02
C GLY A 538 17.78 35.18 24.24
N THR A 539 18.01 33.87 24.31
CA THR A 539 17.62 32.99 25.44
C THR A 539 18.23 33.41 26.79
N GLY A 540 19.39 34.08 26.77
CA GLY A 540 20.10 34.57 27.96
C GLY A 540 19.57 35.87 28.59
N ARG A 541 18.46 36.45 28.10
CA ARG A 541 17.98 37.82 28.42
C ARG A 541 18.89 38.95 27.93
N GLU A 542 19.89 38.66 27.11
CA GLU A 542 20.61 39.69 26.36
C GLU A 542 19.73 40.20 25.22
N GLU A 543 19.64 41.52 25.04
CA GLU A 543 18.81 42.16 24.03
C GLU A 543 19.65 43.16 23.24
N THR A 544 19.52 43.15 21.91
CA THR A 544 20.00 44.24 21.05
C THR A 544 18.85 45.21 20.81
N ALA A 545 19.06 46.48 21.15
CA ALA A 545 18.17 47.61 20.91
C ALA A 545 18.99 48.91 21.02
N TRP A 546 18.38 50.08 20.80
CA TRP A 546 19.07 51.37 20.94
C TRP A 546 19.89 51.52 22.24
N GLY A 547 19.33 51.13 23.39
CA GLY A 547 19.99 51.19 24.70
C GLY A 547 21.13 50.19 24.89
N HIS A 548 21.18 49.13 24.06
CA HIS A 548 22.15 48.04 24.10
C HIS A 548 22.50 47.63 22.65
N PRO A 549 23.39 48.39 21.96
CA PRO A 549 23.54 48.29 20.50
C PRO A 549 24.23 47.02 20.01
N SER A 550 24.70 46.13 20.89
CA SER A 550 25.34 44.88 20.50
C SER A 550 25.24 43.81 21.58
N SER A 551 25.09 42.56 21.17
CA SER A 551 25.11 41.34 22.00
C SER A 551 25.90 40.22 21.30
N ALA A 552 25.94 39.03 21.90
CA ALA A 552 26.58 37.86 21.27
C ALA A 552 25.88 37.38 19.99
N HIS A 553 24.61 37.75 19.79
CA HIS A 553 23.76 37.27 18.69
C HIS A 553 23.44 38.30 17.63
N SER A 554 23.56 39.60 17.92
CA SER A 554 23.21 40.67 16.97
C SER A 554 23.86 42.02 17.30
N SER A 555 23.85 42.93 16.33
CA SER A 555 24.32 44.31 16.49
C SER A 555 23.43 45.31 15.74
N LEU A 556 23.05 46.39 16.41
CA LEU A 556 22.33 47.51 15.82
C LEU A 556 23.27 48.26 14.87
N ARG A 557 22.99 48.18 13.57
CA ARG A 557 23.75 48.82 12.50
C ARG A 557 23.35 50.28 12.35
N CYS A 558 22.04 50.53 12.35
CA CYS A 558 21.48 51.86 12.09
C CYS A 558 20.27 52.05 12.98
N ASP A 559 20.25 53.15 13.72
CA ASP A 559 19.10 53.64 14.46
C ASP A 559 18.33 54.69 13.63
N ALA A 560 17.04 54.87 13.87
CA ALA A 560 16.21 55.84 13.16
C ALA A 560 15.10 56.41 14.07
N LYS A 561 14.71 57.66 13.82
CA LYS A 561 13.68 58.35 14.61
C LYS A 561 12.41 58.65 13.79
N ASP A 562 12.54 59.00 12.52
CA ASP A 562 11.41 59.49 11.74
C ASP A 562 11.04 58.54 10.57
N GLY A 563 10.66 57.30 10.89
CA GLY A 563 10.10 56.34 9.92
C GLY A 563 11.01 55.20 9.44
N GLY A 564 12.23 55.09 9.99
CA GLY A 564 13.18 54.02 9.63
C GLY A 564 14.00 54.28 8.36
N PRO A 565 14.81 53.31 7.90
CA PRO A 565 14.95 51.99 8.50
C PRO A 565 15.87 52.00 9.74
N GLU A 566 15.41 51.41 10.83
CA GLU A 566 16.29 50.88 11.86
C GLU A 566 16.73 49.46 11.44
N ILE A 567 18.02 49.14 11.60
CA ILE A 567 18.61 47.90 11.05
C ILE A 567 19.43 47.20 12.12
N VAL A 568 19.13 45.94 12.40
CA VAL A 568 19.89 45.04 13.26
C VAL A 568 20.50 43.92 12.41
N ASP A 569 21.82 43.76 12.47
CA ASP A 569 22.53 42.64 11.87
C ASP A 569 22.58 41.45 12.82
N LEU A 570 22.42 40.24 12.28
CA LEU A 570 22.54 39.00 13.04
C LEU A 570 23.94 38.39 12.88
N VAL A 571 24.47 37.85 13.96
CA VAL A 571 25.78 37.18 13.96
C VAL A 571 25.61 35.80 13.31
N ALA A 572 26.20 35.62 12.12
CA ALA A 572 26.08 34.40 11.32
C ALA A 572 26.50 33.10 12.05
N SER A 573 27.47 33.19 12.98
CA SER A 573 27.95 32.04 13.75
C SER A 573 27.10 31.69 14.96
N SER A 574 26.20 32.57 15.40
CA SER A 574 25.30 32.26 16.51
C SER A 574 24.26 31.23 16.07
N ARG A 575 23.83 30.35 16.99
CA ARG A 575 22.75 29.37 16.81
C ARG A 575 21.65 29.53 17.84
N GLU A 576 21.67 30.65 18.54
CA GLU A 576 20.72 30.93 19.61
C GLU A 576 19.33 31.25 19.05
N ARG A 577 18.29 30.78 19.73
CA ARG A 577 16.92 31.17 19.42
C ARG A 577 16.73 32.66 19.73
N LEU A 578 16.19 33.41 18.77
CA LEU A 578 15.95 34.85 18.90
C LEU A 578 14.47 35.18 18.95
N GLU A 579 14.13 36.23 19.68
CA GLU A 579 12.82 36.86 19.69
C GLU A 579 12.93 38.28 19.17
N ILE A 580 12.06 38.64 18.23
CA ILE A 580 12.02 39.95 17.58
C ILE A 580 10.78 40.69 18.07
N ALA A 581 10.97 41.92 18.56
CA ALA A 581 9.88 42.78 18.99
C ALA A 581 10.09 44.22 18.54
N VAL A 582 9.00 44.98 18.44
CA VAL A 582 9.00 46.41 18.14
C VAL A 582 8.36 47.15 19.31
N ARG A 583 8.94 48.28 19.71
CA ARG A 583 8.45 49.04 20.87
C ARG A 583 8.27 50.52 20.54
N LEU A 584 7.13 51.07 20.96
CA LEU A 584 6.80 52.48 20.81
C LEU A 584 7.18 53.31 22.03
N PHE A 585 8.12 54.23 21.83
CA PHE A 585 8.56 55.18 22.85
C PHE A 585 7.98 56.59 22.65
N SER A 586 7.62 56.96 21.41
CA SER A 586 7.02 58.27 21.13
C SER A 586 5.58 58.43 21.66
N THR A 587 5.22 59.62 22.12
CA THR A 587 3.83 60.00 22.47
C THR A 587 2.98 60.39 21.26
N ASP A 588 3.56 60.49 20.07
CA ASP A 588 2.89 60.91 18.84
C ASP A 588 1.93 59.84 18.28
N ALA A 589 2.01 58.61 18.80
CA ALA A 589 1.06 57.52 18.55
C ALA A 589 0.59 56.90 19.88
N ALA A 590 -0.65 56.44 19.91
CA ALA A 590 -1.25 55.79 21.07
C ALA A 590 -0.87 54.31 21.20
N SER A 591 -0.53 53.65 20.08
CA SER A 591 -0.15 52.24 20.01
C SER A 591 0.87 51.96 18.91
N VAL A 592 1.54 50.80 18.97
CA VAL A 592 2.46 50.36 17.91
C VAL A 592 1.73 50.22 16.56
N GLY A 593 0.45 49.84 16.58
CA GLY A 593 -0.38 49.73 15.38
C GLY A 593 -0.54 51.03 14.60
N GLU A 594 -0.71 52.15 15.29
CA GLU A 594 -0.85 53.48 14.67
C GLU A 594 0.43 53.95 13.98
N ALA A 595 1.59 53.39 14.34
CA ALA A 595 2.85 53.69 13.67
C ALA A 595 3.00 52.99 12.31
N ASP A 596 2.07 52.10 11.93
CA ASP A 596 2.14 51.25 10.72
C ASP A 596 3.52 50.58 10.50
N PRO A 597 4.04 49.81 11.48
CA PRO A 597 5.36 49.23 11.38
C PRO A 597 5.41 48.06 10.40
N VAL A 598 6.50 48.01 9.64
CA VAL A 598 6.86 46.91 8.76
C VAL A 598 8.24 46.41 9.17
N VAL A 599 8.33 45.13 9.54
CA VAL A 599 9.59 44.45 9.84
C VAL A 599 9.96 43.55 8.66
N SER A 600 11.10 43.81 8.04
CA SER A 600 11.66 42.98 6.98
C SER A 600 12.81 42.14 7.51
N ILE A 601 12.73 40.82 7.33
CA ILE A 601 13.81 39.88 7.69
C ILE A 601 14.49 39.45 6.39
N VAL A 602 15.82 39.61 6.32
CA VAL A 602 16.60 39.53 5.07
C VAL A 602 17.73 38.52 5.21
N TRP A 603 17.95 37.72 4.17
CA TRP A 603 19.03 36.73 4.06
C TRP A 603 20.14 37.22 3.13
N ASP A 604 21.34 36.62 3.24
CA ASP A 604 22.49 36.95 2.37
C ASP A 604 22.22 36.68 0.88
N ASP A 605 21.32 35.74 0.58
CA ASP A 605 20.88 35.41 -0.79
C ASP A 605 19.76 36.32 -1.32
N ALA A 606 19.55 37.47 -0.66
CA ALA A 606 18.54 38.48 -0.95
C ALA A 606 17.08 38.03 -0.82
N ARG A 607 16.82 36.80 -0.33
CA ARG A 607 15.48 36.42 0.14
C ARG A 607 15.08 37.38 1.26
N ARG A 608 13.80 37.70 1.32
CA ARG A 608 13.23 38.52 2.38
C ARG A 608 11.80 38.10 2.69
N ILE A 609 11.35 38.38 3.89
CA ILE A 609 9.94 38.36 4.29
C ILE A 609 9.61 39.67 4.96
N ALA A 610 8.39 40.18 4.75
CA ALA A 610 7.90 41.39 5.40
C ALA A 610 6.73 41.03 6.31
N LEU A 611 6.75 41.53 7.54
CA LEU A 611 5.75 41.31 8.57
C LEU A 611 5.12 42.65 8.95
N ARG A 612 3.78 42.66 9.10
CA ARG A 612 3.01 43.78 9.65
C ARG A 612 2.26 43.33 10.91
N ALA A 613 1.97 44.28 11.79
CA ALA A 613 1.14 44.04 12.96
C ALA A 613 -0.27 43.61 12.53
N GLY A 614 -0.79 42.53 13.12
CA GLY A 614 -2.14 42.03 12.87
C GLY A 614 -3.22 42.96 13.41
N THR A 615 -4.47 42.74 12.99
CA THR A 615 -5.62 43.60 13.34
C THR A 615 -5.90 43.67 14.85
N GLY A 616 -5.52 42.64 15.62
CA GLY A 616 -5.63 42.63 17.07
C GLY A 616 -4.68 43.62 17.77
N THR A 617 -3.46 43.76 17.27
CA THR A 617 -2.45 44.72 17.78
C THR A 617 -2.67 46.11 17.19
N ALA A 618 -3.21 46.22 15.98
CA ALA A 618 -3.58 47.50 15.36
C ALA A 618 -4.68 48.24 16.15
N GLY A 619 -5.55 47.51 16.84
CA GLY A 619 -6.63 48.07 17.68
C GLY A 619 -6.35 48.09 19.20
N SER A 620 -5.19 47.59 19.65
CA SER A 620 -4.84 47.56 21.08
C SER A 620 -4.10 48.84 21.51
N ARG A 621 -4.12 49.19 22.80
CA ARG A 621 -3.28 50.27 23.38
C ARG A 621 -1.86 49.79 23.70
N GLU A 622 -1.43 48.66 23.13
CA GLU A 622 -0.14 48.09 23.45
C GLU A 622 0.98 48.88 22.78
N ARG A 623 2.03 49.12 23.55
CA ARG A 623 3.23 49.83 23.11
C ARG A 623 4.37 48.89 22.74
N ARG A 624 4.10 47.58 22.66
CA ARG A 624 5.03 46.53 22.23
C ARG A 624 4.30 45.56 21.31
N TRP A 625 4.94 45.19 20.21
CA TRP A 625 4.49 44.16 19.29
C TRP A 625 5.55 43.06 19.22
N ASN A 626 5.17 41.83 19.52
CA ASN A 626 6.06 40.67 19.32
C ASN A 626 5.92 40.23 17.86
N VAL A 627 7.02 40.27 17.11
CA VAL A 627 7.00 40.14 15.63
C VAL A 627 7.17 38.68 15.20
N ALA A 628 8.27 38.05 15.62
CA ALA A 628 8.61 36.69 15.22
C ALA A 628 9.66 36.10 16.16
N ALA A 629 9.85 34.79 16.08
CA ALA A 629 11.02 34.10 16.62
C ALA A 629 11.89 33.56 15.47
N ILE A 630 13.19 33.44 15.70
CA ILE A 630 14.13 32.70 14.84
C ILE A 630 14.61 31.50 15.65
N ASP A 631 14.38 30.27 15.18
CA ASP A 631 14.84 29.06 15.86
C ASP A 631 16.36 28.80 15.65
N ASP A 632 16.88 27.75 16.28
CA ASP A 632 18.28 27.32 16.18
C ASP A 632 18.68 26.85 14.76
N ALA A 633 17.70 26.42 13.97
CA ALA A 633 17.85 26.09 12.55
C ALA A 633 17.82 27.33 11.63
N GLY A 634 17.50 28.52 12.15
CA GLY A 634 17.42 29.75 11.36
C GLY A 634 16.08 29.97 10.67
N THR A 635 15.05 29.20 11.03
CA THR A 635 13.68 29.35 10.54
C THR A 635 12.99 30.50 11.24
N VAL A 636 12.33 31.38 10.48
CA VAL A 636 11.50 32.45 11.04
C VAL A 636 10.09 31.93 11.31
N ILE A 637 9.62 32.12 12.53
CA ILE A 637 8.27 31.77 13.00
C ILE A 637 7.55 33.07 13.38
N PRO A 638 6.66 33.61 12.52
CA PRO A 638 5.86 34.79 12.86
C PRO A 638 5.04 34.57 14.13
N SER A 639 4.87 35.61 14.94
CA SER A 639 3.95 35.57 16.07
C SER A 639 2.49 35.48 15.60
N SER A 640 1.58 35.09 16.50
CA SER A 640 0.13 35.14 16.25
C SER A 640 -0.38 36.54 15.90
N ASP A 641 0.39 37.56 16.28
CA ASP A 641 0.06 38.98 16.14
C ASP A 641 0.70 39.59 14.89
N SER A 642 1.26 38.76 13.99
CA SER A 642 1.96 39.20 12.79
C SER A 642 1.37 38.58 11.53
N VAL A 643 1.24 39.39 10.49
CA VAL A 643 0.77 38.95 9.17
C VAL A 643 1.92 39.05 8.17
N VAL A 644 2.18 37.96 7.44
CA VAL A 644 3.15 37.94 6.35
C VAL A 644 2.54 38.68 5.16
N VAL A 645 3.26 39.69 4.67
CA VAL A 645 2.83 40.48 3.52
C VAL A 645 3.47 39.93 2.25
N PRO A 646 2.70 39.67 1.18
CA PRO A 646 3.26 39.34 -0.12
C PRO A 646 4.19 40.47 -0.58
N LEU A 647 5.38 40.12 -1.08
CA LEU A 647 6.29 41.08 -1.71
C LEU A 647 5.77 41.45 -3.10
N GLY A 648 4.69 42.22 -3.13
CA GLY A 648 4.16 42.85 -4.33
C GLY A 648 4.76 44.23 -4.52
N GLU A 649 5.27 44.46 -5.73
CA GLU A 649 5.44 45.73 -6.44
C GLU A 649 5.46 47.00 -5.57
N ARG A 650 6.59 47.73 -5.61
CA ARG A 650 6.61 49.16 -5.33
C ARG A 650 5.40 49.78 -6.04
N ALA A 651 4.48 50.34 -5.26
CA ALA A 651 3.46 51.22 -5.76
C ALA A 651 4.14 52.37 -6.52
N GLU A 652 4.13 52.30 -7.85
CA GLU A 652 4.15 53.49 -8.71
C GLU A 652 2.80 54.19 -8.55
N HIS A 653 2.60 54.83 -7.41
CA HIS A 653 1.61 55.87 -7.20
C HIS A 653 2.20 56.83 -6.16
N GLU A 654 3.11 57.68 -6.65
CA GLU A 654 3.42 59.03 -6.18
C GLU A 654 4.70 59.53 -6.89
N ARG A 655 4.50 59.98 -8.14
CA ARG A 655 5.18 61.13 -8.72
C ARG A 655 4.15 62.05 -9.34
#